data_AF-A0A7C3I108-F1
#
_entry.id   AF-A0A7C3I108-F1
#
_cell.length_a   1.000
_cell.length_b   1.000
_cell.length_c   1.000
_cell.angle_alpha   90.00
_cell.angle_beta   90.00
_cell.angle_gamma   90.00
#
_symmetry.space_group_name_H-M   'P 1'
#
loop_
_entity.id
_entity.type
_entity.pdbx_description
1 polymer ?
#
loop_
_entity_poly.entity_id
_entity_poly.type
_entity_poly.pdbx_seq_one_letter_code
_entity_poly.pdbx_strand_id
1 'polypeptide(L)'
;MRRRLVPLWISSLLMLVPLALPAQTEGLQTNALSGSYNRDQRFWFSAPPSDRLVVSLDGKELFKGMGSASVLLSVPMGTEKNYTILAQRRSAPPLNSLLEEKTFTIHIDKLQPQKPALSASTDDGLFYSVAIESEKDAVLEGFYSLSGVVNHIEGSEKSSAFNRTLQAPFHLIVWAVDAAGNCSDLVGFSAEAAHFSVLNPVPGIWQNTQRLVLQKQGSGKIYWTDDGSDPFSSSGRLYEKPILVQKTGKIRLRVGMKLSNGLSYEKSIVYEVAGTSEEPFKVPEEIHETSTLPLNGDFQWAIENGPWLDKTIPIKLVPVKSSERYVALLVKNARGTYRYSILLNGKGVQENSAIAVANKEPIQAPEKTEKEAVSRGPLLMTAGDLRVLYFNNNDMGIIRYQLNADPVWKDYSKPIILPTGPATIAWLLDKGLAQEGPEQRTFAEQSSQGQQQSPNGWIAYRSLYLEPGEFHILNAYTGDTPPLFTACTGEDLEWKLYSADGKELFVQRTDGLPPPAPSLSAPPEGAWVSGAVGIQSSVPAAEEGVKTQIRANLQYPSGRVERLEGENTLAIEVPKESPVIVTLTAIALDAAGNQSPKISRTFTIDANSVYVSNRGLPDGDGSRNRPVDSLERALELAQELGRSSIRIQDSVSIDKPLTMVPGVTLESLSTEKLGEINLIKQGKLIITPGTVLFRRIAIRSETQSSPVIEIRGGNLEMTDTNLFMKGSALRAMVGTSGGIYVANSSINLDALESATALWAEDCTVSLQDTAITVKAGQYANGVEQRRGSFIQRGGSVFVTAQDGCLWQFSSLKSAQIDRVQATLASSFVAQACVSEGLIPQFSNSVLFFKGSSPRSSVFTFPNVDASLKNLGPAKDTVFGNYFIGFTSLLNTANLTMDIKTFNRTFAAPDTPNFIDEVP
;
A
#
# COMPACT_ATOMS: atom_id res chain seq x y z
N MET A 1 -46.40 42.67 -28.53
CA MET A 1 -47.54 41.72 -28.53
C MET A 1 -46.99 40.31 -28.38
N ARG A 2 -47.42 39.62 -27.31
CA ARG A 2 -47.09 38.23 -26.95
C ARG A 2 -48.07 37.25 -27.59
N ARG A 3 -47.62 36.02 -27.90
CA ARG A 3 -48.27 34.68 -27.66
C ARG A 3 -47.56 33.63 -28.53
N ARG A 4 -46.75 32.74 -27.94
CA ARG A 4 -47.09 31.37 -27.44
C ARG A 4 -47.47 30.38 -28.55
N LEU A 5 -46.68 29.33 -28.73
CA LEU A 5 -47.07 27.94 -28.42
C LEU A 5 -45.91 26.93 -28.58
N VAL A 6 -45.99 25.91 -27.72
CA VAL A 6 -45.12 24.77 -27.35
C VAL A 6 -44.96 23.72 -28.46
N PRO A 7 -43.94 22.84 -28.42
CA PRO A 7 -44.23 21.39 -28.37
C PRO A 7 -43.32 20.68 -27.34
N LEU A 8 -43.86 20.08 -26.27
CA LEU A 8 -44.35 18.70 -26.14
C LEU A 8 -43.21 17.65 -26.23
N TRP A 9 -42.75 17.27 -25.04
CA TRP A 9 -42.01 16.07 -24.74
C TRP A 9 -42.87 14.83 -25.04
N ILE A 10 -42.28 13.82 -25.70
CA ILE A 10 -42.72 12.42 -25.59
C ILE A 10 -41.50 11.60 -25.22
N SER A 11 -41.54 11.06 -24.01
CA SER A 11 -40.68 10.00 -23.49
C SER A 11 -41.06 8.65 -24.13
N SER A 12 -40.03 7.94 -24.58
CA SER A 12 -39.89 6.49 -24.63
C SER A 12 -40.94 5.66 -25.40
N LEU A 13 -40.61 5.29 -26.63
CA LEU A 13 -40.93 3.96 -27.15
C LEU A 13 -39.75 3.44 -27.98
N LEU A 14 -39.24 2.27 -27.58
CA LEU A 14 -38.42 1.40 -28.42
C LEU A 14 -39.12 1.22 -29.77
N MET A 15 -38.61 1.90 -30.80
CA MET A 15 -38.81 1.53 -32.18
C MET A 15 -37.44 1.59 -32.83
N LEU A 16 -36.97 0.43 -33.27
CA LEU A 16 -36.10 0.30 -34.44
C LEU A 16 -36.77 1.03 -35.61
N VAL A 17 -36.62 2.34 -35.67
CA VAL A 17 -36.77 3.09 -36.92
C VAL A 17 -35.35 3.35 -37.38
N PRO A 18 -34.94 2.83 -38.55
CA PRO A 18 -33.71 3.28 -39.16
C PRO A 18 -33.95 4.75 -39.50
N LEU A 19 -33.39 5.66 -38.70
CA LEU A 19 -33.10 6.99 -39.20
C LEU A 19 -32.03 6.79 -40.27
N ALA A 20 -32.51 6.46 -41.48
CA ALA A 20 -31.78 6.69 -42.71
C ALA A 20 -31.58 8.21 -42.79
N LEU A 21 -30.51 8.68 -42.13
CA LEU A 21 -29.77 9.82 -42.61
C LEU A 21 -29.61 9.62 -44.12
N PRO A 22 -29.96 10.59 -44.98
CA PRO A 22 -29.75 10.44 -46.41
C PRO A 22 -28.28 10.11 -46.60
N ALA A 23 -27.98 8.86 -46.92
CA ALA A 23 -26.64 8.41 -47.18
C ALA A 23 -26.14 9.29 -48.31
N GLN A 24 -25.13 10.12 -48.05
CA GLN A 24 -24.30 10.65 -49.13
C GLN A 24 -23.90 9.43 -49.97
N THR A 25 -24.32 9.41 -51.23
CA THR A 25 -24.29 8.22 -52.08
C THR A 25 -22.88 7.86 -52.58
N GLU A 26 -21.84 8.52 -52.05
CA GLU A 26 -20.46 8.36 -52.48
C GLU A 26 -19.50 8.26 -51.28
N GLY A 27 -18.54 7.33 -51.37
CA GLY A 27 -17.39 7.23 -50.45
C GLY A 27 -17.60 6.40 -49.18
N LEU A 28 -16.52 6.23 -48.42
CA LEU A 28 -16.49 5.63 -47.08
C LEU A 28 -16.99 6.64 -46.02
N GLN A 29 -18.09 6.31 -45.34
CA GLN A 29 -18.79 7.13 -44.36
C GLN A 29 -18.50 6.65 -42.92
N THR A 30 -18.27 7.57 -41.98
CA THR A 30 -17.95 7.23 -40.58
C THR A 30 -18.11 8.42 -39.62
N ASN A 31 -18.31 8.15 -38.32
CA ASN A 31 -18.12 9.11 -37.22
C ASN A 31 -16.73 9.05 -36.56
N ALA A 32 -15.80 8.24 -37.09
CA ALA A 32 -14.46 8.13 -36.55
C ALA A 32 -13.68 9.43 -36.68
N LEU A 33 -13.10 9.87 -35.56
CA LEU A 33 -12.23 11.03 -35.48
C LEU A 33 -10.97 10.60 -34.70
N SER A 34 -9.80 11.01 -35.20
CA SER A 34 -8.55 10.77 -34.48
C SER A 34 -8.46 11.72 -33.29
N GLY A 35 -7.99 11.23 -32.15
CA GLY A 35 -7.91 12.01 -30.92
C GLY A 35 -7.80 11.16 -29.66
N SER A 36 -7.73 11.84 -28.52
CA SER A 36 -7.73 11.23 -27.19
C SER A 36 -9.11 11.31 -26.57
N TYR A 37 -9.53 10.23 -25.91
CA TYR A 37 -10.85 10.11 -25.31
C TYR A 37 -10.76 9.49 -23.93
N ASN A 38 -11.37 10.14 -22.94
CA ASN A 38 -11.44 9.64 -21.56
C ASN A 38 -12.49 8.55 -21.30
N ARG A 39 -13.14 8.06 -22.36
CA ARG A 39 -14.29 7.15 -22.30
C ARG A 39 -14.26 6.18 -23.45
N ASP A 40 -14.99 5.08 -23.30
CA ASP A 40 -15.21 4.13 -24.39
C ASP A 40 -15.83 4.82 -25.59
N GLN A 41 -15.27 4.55 -26.77
CA GLN A 41 -15.73 5.17 -28.02
C GLN A 41 -16.27 4.13 -28.98
N ARG A 42 -17.45 4.39 -29.53
CA ARG A 42 -18.04 3.57 -30.59
C ARG A 42 -17.98 4.31 -31.92
N PHE A 43 -17.30 3.71 -32.87
CA PHE A 43 -17.18 4.21 -34.24
C PHE A 43 -17.95 3.30 -35.20
N TRP A 44 -18.67 3.89 -36.15
CA TRP A 44 -19.36 3.18 -37.23
C TRP A 44 -18.73 3.54 -38.56
N PHE A 45 -18.77 2.60 -39.50
CA PHE A 45 -18.24 2.71 -40.85
C PHE A 45 -19.28 2.15 -41.82
N SER A 46 -19.45 2.79 -42.97
CA SER A 46 -20.36 2.32 -44.01
C SER A 46 -19.78 2.61 -45.39
N ALA A 47 -19.97 1.67 -46.31
CA ALA A 47 -19.67 1.84 -47.73
C ALA A 47 -20.97 1.73 -48.57
N PRO A 48 -20.98 2.23 -49.81
CA PRO A 48 -22.12 2.09 -50.71
C PRO A 48 -22.54 0.62 -50.90
N PRO A 49 -23.83 0.31 -51.13
CA PRO A 49 -24.33 -1.06 -51.21
C PRO A 49 -23.71 -1.93 -52.31
N SER A 50 -23.03 -1.34 -53.30
CA SER A 50 -22.31 -2.00 -54.38
C SER A 50 -20.84 -2.28 -54.07
N ASP A 51 -20.30 -1.74 -52.97
CA ASP A 51 -18.88 -1.80 -52.61
C ASP A 51 -18.68 -2.62 -51.32
N ARG A 52 -17.49 -3.20 -51.19
CA ARG A 52 -17.09 -3.98 -50.01
C ARG A 52 -16.37 -3.09 -49.01
N LEU A 53 -16.79 -3.13 -47.75
CA LEU A 53 -16.12 -2.53 -46.61
C LEU A 53 -15.18 -3.55 -45.96
N VAL A 54 -13.95 -3.12 -45.65
CA VAL A 54 -13.00 -3.84 -44.80
C VAL A 54 -12.60 -2.92 -43.66
N VAL A 55 -12.78 -3.35 -42.41
CA VAL A 55 -12.35 -2.62 -41.22
C VAL A 55 -11.36 -3.47 -40.44
N SER A 56 -10.19 -2.91 -40.15
CA SER A 56 -9.16 -3.54 -39.34
C SER A 56 -8.86 -2.69 -38.10
N LEU A 57 -8.62 -3.34 -36.97
CA LEU A 57 -8.19 -2.74 -35.71
C LEU A 57 -6.80 -3.28 -35.36
N ASP A 58 -5.84 -2.40 -35.14
CA ASP A 58 -4.45 -2.74 -34.80
C ASP A 58 -3.85 -3.77 -35.78
N GLY A 59 -4.16 -3.63 -37.08
CA GLY A 59 -3.70 -4.53 -38.15
C GLY A 59 -4.50 -5.84 -38.30
N LYS A 60 -5.47 -6.12 -37.42
CA LYS A 60 -6.35 -7.29 -37.50
C LYS A 60 -7.69 -6.95 -38.15
N GLU A 61 -8.06 -7.65 -39.22
CA GLU A 61 -9.37 -7.52 -39.87
C GLU A 61 -10.50 -7.89 -38.89
N LEU A 62 -11.38 -6.94 -38.60
CA LEU A 62 -12.57 -7.14 -37.76
C LEU A 62 -13.83 -7.39 -38.59
N PHE A 63 -13.90 -6.78 -39.77
CA PHE A 63 -15.05 -6.90 -40.65
C PHE A 63 -14.64 -6.87 -42.11
N LYS A 64 -15.29 -7.72 -42.91
CA LYS A 64 -15.18 -7.73 -44.37
C LYS A 64 -16.51 -8.16 -44.99
N GLY A 65 -17.19 -7.24 -45.65
CA GLY A 65 -18.52 -7.49 -46.18
C GLY A 65 -19.15 -6.26 -46.84
N MET A 66 -20.39 -6.41 -47.30
CA MET A 66 -21.20 -5.30 -47.82
C MET A 66 -21.93 -4.59 -46.65
N GLY A 67 -22.19 -3.29 -46.77
CA GLY A 67 -22.98 -2.54 -45.80
C GLY A 67 -22.16 -1.76 -44.75
N SER A 68 -22.54 -1.86 -43.48
CA SER A 68 -21.97 -1.09 -42.37
C SER A 68 -21.42 -1.96 -41.24
N ALA A 69 -20.40 -1.48 -40.56
CA ALA A 69 -19.78 -2.11 -39.40
C ALA A 69 -19.55 -1.09 -38.27
N SER A 70 -19.37 -1.55 -37.04
CA SER A 70 -18.98 -0.70 -35.92
C SER A 70 -17.89 -1.33 -35.06
N VAL A 71 -17.03 -0.49 -34.48
CA VAL A 71 -15.96 -0.85 -33.56
C VAL A 71 -16.18 -0.11 -32.25
N LEU A 72 -16.21 -0.85 -31.14
CA LEU A 72 -16.17 -0.29 -29.78
C LEU A 72 -14.75 -0.39 -29.25
N LEU A 73 -14.16 0.76 -28.92
CA LEU A 73 -12.87 0.84 -28.25
C LEU A 73 -13.08 1.05 -26.76
N SER A 74 -12.43 0.23 -25.95
CA SER A 74 -12.58 0.23 -24.49
C SER A 74 -11.31 -0.33 -23.84
N VAL A 75 -10.91 0.31 -22.74
CA VAL A 75 -9.84 -0.14 -21.83
C VAL A 75 -10.35 -0.16 -20.38
N PRO A 76 -9.77 -0.96 -19.48
CA PRO A 76 -10.08 -0.90 -18.05
C PRO A 76 -9.87 0.51 -17.45
N MET A 77 -10.57 0.84 -16.36
CA MET A 77 -10.30 2.08 -15.61
C MET A 77 -8.85 2.14 -15.11
N GLY A 78 -8.25 3.34 -15.11
CA GLY A 78 -6.87 3.54 -14.72
C GLY A 78 -5.86 3.00 -15.74
N THR A 79 -6.29 2.70 -16.97
CA THR A 79 -5.41 2.26 -18.06
C THR A 79 -5.66 3.10 -19.31
N GLU A 80 -4.68 3.09 -20.20
CA GLU A 80 -4.74 3.77 -21.48
C GLU A 80 -4.28 2.85 -22.62
N LYS A 81 -4.79 3.07 -23.84
CA LYS A 81 -4.34 2.36 -25.03
C LYS A 81 -4.54 3.18 -26.30
N ASN A 82 -3.52 3.15 -27.16
CA ASN A 82 -3.60 3.60 -28.54
C ASN A 82 -4.17 2.49 -29.44
N TYR A 83 -5.14 2.87 -30.28
CA TYR A 83 -5.74 2.03 -31.30
C TYR A 83 -5.52 2.64 -32.68
N THR A 84 -5.30 1.79 -33.67
CA THR A 84 -5.31 2.19 -35.08
C THR A 84 -6.46 1.49 -35.79
N ILE A 85 -7.44 2.26 -36.25
CA ILE A 85 -8.52 1.74 -37.11
C ILE A 85 -8.17 2.05 -38.56
N LEU A 86 -8.10 1.02 -39.39
CA LEU A 86 -7.96 1.12 -40.84
C LEU A 86 -9.28 0.72 -41.49
N ALA A 87 -9.92 1.64 -42.21
CA ALA A 87 -11.14 1.37 -42.95
C ALA A 87 -10.89 1.52 -44.45
N GLN A 88 -11.16 0.46 -45.20
CA GLN A 88 -10.96 0.38 -46.64
C GLN A 88 -12.31 0.15 -47.34
N ARG A 89 -12.56 0.92 -48.40
CA ARG A 89 -13.60 0.66 -49.39
C ARG A 89 -12.97 -0.04 -50.59
N ARG A 90 -13.55 -1.16 -51.02
CA ARG A 90 -13.08 -1.98 -52.14
C ARG A 90 -14.20 -2.24 -53.14
N SER A 91 -13.86 -2.47 -54.41
CA SER A 91 -14.84 -2.82 -55.43
C SER A 91 -15.53 -4.16 -55.12
N ALA A 92 -16.72 -4.39 -55.67
CA ALA A 92 -17.41 -5.67 -55.56
C ALA A 92 -16.51 -6.86 -55.99
N PRO A 93 -16.69 -8.06 -55.39
CA PRO A 93 -16.06 -9.28 -55.89
C PRO A 93 -16.48 -9.58 -57.36
N PRO A 94 -15.61 -10.22 -58.16
CA PRO A 94 -14.31 -10.80 -57.78
C PRO A 94 -13.14 -9.80 -57.78
N LEU A 95 -13.30 -8.60 -58.35
CA LEU A 95 -12.22 -7.62 -58.55
C LEU A 95 -11.56 -7.18 -57.24
N ASN A 96 -12.35 -6.85 -56.21
CA ASN A 96 -11.90 -6.51 -54.86
C ASN A 96 -10.75 -5.47 -54.79
N SER A 97 -10.66 -4.56 -55.76
CA SER A 97 -9.61 -3.53 -55.84
C SER A 97 -9.84 -2.45 -54.78
N LEU A 98 -8.77 -1.90 -54.20
CA LEU A 98 -8.86 -0.80 -53.23
C LEU A 98 -9.35 0.49 -53.92
N LEU A 99 -10.43 1.08 -53.40
CA LEU A 99 -11.04 2.30 -53.92
C LEU A 99 -10.78 3.51 -53.01
N GLU A 100 -10.79 3.31 -51.69
CA GLU A 100 -10.55 4.36 -50.70
C GLU A 100 -10.01 3.72 -49.42
N GLU A 101 -9.12 4.41 -48.71
CA GLU A 101 -8.54 3.97 -47.44
C GLU A 101 -8.47 5.17 -46.49
N LYS A 102 -8.89 4.97 -45.23
CA LYS A 102 -8.76 5.95 -44.15
C LYS A 102 -8.20 5.28 -42.90
N THR A 103 -7.25 5.95 -42.26
CA THR A 103 -6.63 5.51 -41.01
C THR A 103 -6.97 6.50 -39.90
N PHE A 104 -7.37 5.97 -38.74
CA PHE A 104 -7.71 6.74 -37.55
C PHE A 104 -6.85 6.28 -36.38
N THR A 105 -6.21 7.22 -35.70
CA THR A 105 -5.41 6.96 -34.51
C THR A 105 -6.18 7.48 -33.29
N ILE A 106 -6.52 6.56 -32.39
CA ILE A 106 -7.44 6.83 -31.29
C ILE A 106 -6.79 6.40 -29.99
N HIS A 107 -6.59 7.34 -29.07
CA HIS A 107 -6.07 7.07 -27.74
C HIS A 107 -7.24 7.01 -26.75
N ILE A 108 -7.52 5.84 -26.18
CA ILE A 108 -8.47 5.76 -25.06
C ILE A 108 -7.66 5.85 -23.78
N ASP A 109 -7.84 6.92 -23.02
CA ASP A 109 -7.07 7.22 -21.82
C ASP A 109 -7.99 7.38 -20.61
N LYS A 110 -8.05 6.35 -19.76
CA LYS A 110 -8.84 6.38 -18.52
C LYS A 110 -7.95 6.54 -17.28
N LEU A 111 -6.70 6.97 -17.46
CA LEU A 111 -5.78 7.27 -16.37
C LEU A 111 -6.00 8.71 -15.92
N GLN A 112 -6.09 8.94 -14.61
CA GLN A 112 -6.22 10.30 -14.10
C GLN A 112 -4.83 10.97 -13.99
N PRO A 113 -4.72 12.27 -14.31
CA PRO A 113 -3.48 13.01 -14.11
C PRO A 113 -3.16 13.17 -12.63
N GLN A 114 -1.89 13.40 -12.30
CA GLN A 114 -1.50 13.68 -10.92
C GLN A 114 -2.14 14.97 -10.40
N LYS A 115 -2.51 14.97 -9.10
CA LYS A 115 -3.01 16.18 -8.44
C LYS A 115 -1.94 17.29 -8.47
N PRO A 116 -2.34 18.57 -8.64
CA PRO A 116 -1.39 19.67 -8.70
C PRO A 116 -0.51 19.78 -7.45
N ALA A 117 0.76 20.12 -7.64
CA ALA A 117 1.67 20.46 -6.56
C ALA A 117 1.46 21.93 -6.17
N LEU A 118 1.13 22.21 -4.91
CA LEU A 118 0.97 23.57 -4.39
C LEU A 118 2.12 23.92 -3.46
N SER A 119 2.72 25.08 -3.69
CA SER A 119 3.67 25.72 -2.79
C SER A 119 3.23 27.16 -2.53
N ALA A 120 3.31 27.57 -1.26
CA ALA A 120 2.95 28.92 -0.85
C ALA A 120 3.92 29.42 0.21
N SER A 121 4.22 30.71 0.17
CA SER A 121 5.03 31.40 1.18
C SER A 121 4.51 32.81 1.44
N THR A 122 4.87 33.37 2.58
CA THR A 122 4.55 34.75 2.94
C THR A 122 5.66 35.29 3.84
N ASP A 123 5.92 36.59 3.73
CA ASP A 123 6.90 37.30 4.58
C ASP A 123 6.22 38.17 5.63
N ASP A 124 4.90 38.36 5.56
CA ASP A 124 4.15 39.30 6.41
C ASP A 124 2.77 38.81 6.86
N GLY A 125 2.28 37.67 6.35
CA GLY A 125 0.95 37.14 6.63
C GLY A 125 -0.20 37.95 6.00
N LEU A 126 0.11 38.89 5.11
CA LEU A 126 -0.83 39.72 4.36
C LEU A 126 -0.79 39.40 2.87
N PHE A 127 0.40 39.19 2.30
CA PHE A 127 0.62 38.81 0.91
C PHE A 127 1.29 37.44 0.82
N TYR A 128 0.75 36.59 -0.05
CA TYR A 128 1.19 35.21 -0.21
C TYR A 128 1.64 34.99 -1.65
N SER A 129 2.87 34.50 -1.83
CA SER A 129 3.34 33.99 -3.11
C SER A 129 2.85 32.57 -3.27
N VAL A 130 1.91 32.34 -4.20
CA VAL A 130 1.30 31.04 -4.47
C VAL A 130 1.79 30.53 -5.82
N ALA A 131 2.37 29.34 -5.80
CA ALA A 131 2.87 28.62 -6.97
C ALA A 131 2.22 27.23 -7.03
N ILE A 132 1.57 26.92 -8.15
CA ILE A 132 0.90 25.65 -8.40
C ILE A 132 1.43 25.09 -9.72
N GLU A 133 1.76 23.82 -9.76
CA GLU A 133 2.27 23.15 -10.95
C GLU A 133 1.50 21.84 -11.21
N SER A 134 1.16 21.60 -12.47
CA SER A 134 0.65 20.33 -12.99
C SER A 134 1.75 19.57 -13.76
N GLU A 135 1.51 18.29 -14.01
CA GLU A 135 2.42 17.47 -14.82
C GLU A 135 2.51 17.94 -16.29
N LYS A 136 3.54 17.48 -17.00
CA LYS A 136 4.05 18.05 -18.27
C LYS A 136 3.05 18.12 -19.42
N ASP A 137 1.96 17.36 -19.37
CA ASP A 137 0.95 17.26 -20.44
C ASP A 137 -0.48 17.52 -19.93
N ALA A 138 -0.62 18.02 -18.69
CA ALA A 138 -1.89 18.43 -18.10
C ALA A 138 -1.97 19.96 -17.95
N VAL A 139 -3.16 20.51 -18.15
CA VAL A 139 -3.46 21.92 -17.90
C VAL A 139 -4.07 22.12 -16.52
N LEU A 140 -3.79 23.26 -15.89
CA LEU A 140 -4.38 23.60 -14.60
C LEU A 140 -5.73 24.29 -14.81
N GLU A 141 -6.78 23.79 -14.15
CA GLU A 141 -8.08 24.47 -14.02
C GLU A 141 -8.41 24.70 -12.55
N GLY A 142 -9.25 25.69 -12.26
CA GLY A 142 -9.63 25.98 -10.88
C GLY A 142 -10.34 27.30 -10.66
N PHE A 143 -10.62 27.60 -9.40
CA PHE A 143 -11.24 28.84 -8.96
C PHE A 143 -10.45 29.44 -7.80
N TYR A 144 -10.38 30.77 -7.76
CA TYR A 144 -9.89 31.48 -6.59
C TYR A 144 -10.76 32.69 -6.26
N SER A 145 -11.04 32.89 -4.98
CA SER A 145 -11.77 34.05 -4.46
C SER A 145 -10.79 35.05 -3.84
N LEU A 146 -10.90 36.31 -4.25
CA LEU A 146 -10.24 37.44 -3.60
C LEU A 146 -11.31 38.35 -3.00
N SER A 147 -11.35 38.45 -1.67
CA SER A 147 -12.31 39.32 -0.98
C SER A 147 -13.78 39.09 -1.42
N GLY A 148 -14.15 37.83 -1.66
CA GLY A 148 -15.52 37.44 -2.08
C GLY A 148 -15.76 37.47 -3.60
N VAL A 149 -14.77 37.87 -4.41
CA VAL A 149 -14.88 37.85 -5.87
C VAL A 149 -14.22 36.59 -6.43
N VAL A 150 -15.05 35.70 -6.99
CA VAL A 150 -14.58 34.46 -7.61
C VAL A 150 -14.02 34.71 -9.01
N ASN A 151 -12.81 34.21 -9.23
CA ASN A 151 -12.08 34.25 -10.50
C ASN A 151 -11.83 32.82 -10.98
N HIS A 152 -11.83 32.62 -12.30
CA HIS A 152 -11.59 31.33 -12.93
C HIS A 152 -10.14 31.23 -13.42
N ILE A 153 -9.51 30.08 -13.19
CA ILE A 153 -8.22 29.71 -13.75
C ILE A 153 -8.52 28.90 -15.00
N GLU A 154 -8.51 29.58 -16.15
CA GLU A 154 -8.71 28.92 -17.45
C GLU A 154 -7.38 28.40 -17.98
N GLY A 155 -7.39 27.14 -18.40
CA GLY A 155 -6.30 26.51 -19.16
C GLY A 155 -6.20 27.10 -20.57
N SER A 156 -5.98 28.41 -20.71
CA SER A 156 -5.68 29.02 -22.00
C SER A 156 -4.31 28.51 -22.45
N GLU A 157 -4.33 27.51 -23.32
CA GLU A 157 -3.21 26.92 -24.09
C GLU A 157 -1.80 27.18 -23.52
N LYS A 158 -1.30 26.20 -22.72
CA LYS A 158 0.08 26.01 -22.23
C LYS A 158 0.51 26.57 -20.87
N SER A 159 -0.40 26.90 -19.94
CA SER A 159 0.05 27.14 -18.55
C SER A 159 -0.19 25.91 -17.68
N SER A 160 0.84 25.06 -17.56
CA SER A 160 0.92 24.00 -16.53
C SER A 160 1.24 24.55 -15.15
N ALA A 161 1.24 25.88 -14.98
CA ALA A 161 1.59 26.54 -13.74
C ALA A 161 0.73 27.78 -13.45
N PHE A 162 0.50 28.03 -12.16
CA PHE A 162 -0.12 29.25 -11.64
C PHE A 162 0.83 29.86 -10.61
N ASN A 163 1.41 31.02 -10.92
CA ASN A 163 2.33 31.73 -10.05
C ASN A 163 1.84 33.15 -9.82
N ARG A 164 1.27 33.44 -8.65
CA ARG A 164 0.72 34.76 -8.31
C ARG A 164 0.96 35.13 -6.86
N THR A 165 1.16 36.42 -6.62
CA THR A 165 1.07 37.01 -5.29
C THR A 165 -0.38 37.40 -5.01
N LEU A 166 -0.98 36.83 -3.97
CA LEU A 166 -2.38 37.06 -3.58
C LEU A 166 -2.44 37.73 -2.20
N GLN A 167 -3.33 38.70 -2.06
CA GLN A 167 -3.58 39.38 -0.79
C GLN A 167 -4.65 38.62 0.00
N ALA A 168 -4.40 38.36 1.28
CA ALA A 168 -5.38 37.75 2.16
C ALA A 168 -6.49 38.75 2.59
N PRO A 169 -7.74 38.30 2.81
CA PRO A 169 -8.19 36.90 2.73
C PRO A 169 -8.43 36.44 1.28
N PHE A 170 -8.01 35.21 1.00
CA PHE A 170 -8.28 34.55 -0.28
C PHE A 170 -8.46 33.05 -0.13
N HIS A 171 -9.17 32.46 -1.09
CA HIS A 171 -9.47 31.04 -1.16
C HIS A 171 -9.22 30.50 -2.56
N LEU A 172 -8.83 29.23 -2.67
CA LEU A 172 -8.37 28.62 -3.92
C LEU A 172 -8.75 27.13 -3.95
N ILE A 173 -9.29 26.66 -5.06
CA ILE A 173 -9.52 25.24 -5.35
C ILE A 173 -9.08 24.96 -6.80
N VAL A 174 -8.16 24.03 -7.01
CA VAL A 174 -7.57 23.72 -8.32
C VAL A 174 -7.48 22.22 -8.59
N TRP A 175 -7.40 21.82 -9.86
CA TRP A 175 -7.17 20.45 -10.33
C TRP A 175 -6.45 20.45 -11.69
N ALA A 176 -5.84 19.33 -12.06
CA ALA A 176 -5.21 19.14 -13.37
C ALA A 176 -6.18 18.46 -14.34
N VAL A 177 -6.10 18.81 -15.63
CA VAL A 177 -6.87 18.21 -16.72
C VAL A 177 -5.92 17.74 -17.81
N ASP A 178 -5.94 16.46 -18.16
CA ASP A 178 -5.09 15.91 -19.23
C ASP A 178 -5.67 16.16 -20.64
N ALA A 179 -4.94 15.72 -21.67
CA ALA A 179 -5.35 15.85 -23.07
C ALA A 179 -6.62 15.04 -23.44
N ALA A 180 -6.97 14.01 -22.68
CA ALA A 180 -8.19 13.23 -22.86
C ALA A 180 -9.40 13.82 -22.11
N GLY A 181 -9.16 14.80 -21.23
CA GLY A 181 -10.14 15.46 -20.38
C GLY A 181 -10.36 14.77 -19.04
N ASN A 182 -9.46 13.89 -18.57
CA ASN A 182 -9.53 13.38 -17.19
C ASN A 182 -9.11 14.47 -16.22
N CYS A 183 -9.82 14.57 -15.08
CA CYS A 183 -9.49 15.48 -14.00
C CYS A 183 -8.75 14.72 -12.88
N SER A 184 -7.75 15.36 -12.27
CA SER A 184 -7.10 14.88 -11.05
C SER A 184 -7.99 15.06 -9.81
N ASP A 185 -7.52 14.58 -8.66
CA ASP A 185 -8.01 15.04 -7.36
C ASP A 185 -7.84 16.56 -7.19
N LEU A 186 -8.75 17.18 -6.42
CA LEU A 186 -8.76 18.62 -6.16
C LEU A 186 -7.77 19.00 -5.03
N VAL A 187 -7.20 20.20 -5.13
CA VAL A 187 -6.32 20.81 -4.13
C VAL A 187 -6.91 22.15 -3.67
N GLY A 188 -7.14 22.27 -2.37
CA GLY A 188 -7.68 23.48 -1.74
C GLY A 188 -6.63 24.23 -0.92
N PHE A 189 -6.66 25.57 -0.96
CA PHE A 189 -5.85 26.43 -0.11
C PHE A 189 -6.65 27.67 0.32
N SER A 190 -6.39 28.15 1.53
CA SER A 190 -7.01 29.36 2.06
C SER A 190 -6.02 30.09 2.94
N ALA A 191 -6.06 31.41 2.90
CA ALA A 191 -5.24 32.26 3.75
C ALA A 191 -6.09 33.40 4.31
N GLU A 192 -5.99 33.59 5.62
CA GLU A 192 -6.58 34.73 6.32
C GLU A 192 -5.51 35.81 6.55
N ALA A 193 -5.94 37.07 6.67
CA ALA A 193 -5.04 38.17 7.00
C ALA A 193 -4.65 38.07 8.48
N ALA A 194 -3.37 37.82 8.75
CA ALA A 194 -2.88 37.72 10.12
C ALA A 194 -1.42 38.18 10.21
N HIS A 195 -1.19 39.25 10.97
CA HIS A 195 0.13 39.87 11.07
C HIS A 195 0.49 40.37 12.47
N PHE A 196 1.76 40.67 12.68
CA PHE A 196 2.23 41.32 13.91
C PHE A 196 3.26 42.43 13.65
N SER A 197 3.32 43.36 14.60
CA SER A 197 4.32 44.42 14.70
C SER A 197 5.03 44.37 16.06
N VAL A 198 6.35 44.52 16.06
CA VAL A 198 7.15 44.61 17.29
C VAL A 198 7.18 46.06 17.75
N LEU A 199 6.57 46.36 18.90
CA LEU A 199 6.54 47.70 19.49
C LEU A 199 7.76 47.95 20.41
N ASN A 200 8.28 46.88 21.03
CA ASN A 200 9.48 46.88 21.87
C ASN A 200 10.06 45.45 21.89
N PRO A 201 11.39 45.23 21.94
CA PRO A 201 12.50 46.17 21.76
C PRO A 201 12.57 46.77 20.36
N VAL A 202 13.20 47.94 20.26
CA VAL A 202 13.62 48.55 19.00
C VAL A 202 15.17 48.56 18.92
N PRO A 203 15.77 48.59 17.72
CA PRO A 203 17.22 48.64 17.58
C PRO A 203 17.84 49.83 18.33
N GLY A 204 18.88 49.58 19.13
CA GLY A 204 19.53 50.60 19.94
C GLY A 204 20.36 50.01 21.09
N ILE A 205 21.01 50.90 21.84
CA ILE A 205 21.76 50.56 23.07
C ILE A 205 20.98 51.11 24.25
N TRP A 206 20.55 50.22 25.16
CA TRP A 206 19.69 50.53 26.29
C TRP A 206 20.38 50.21 27.61
N GLN A 207 20.14 51.01 28.64
CA GLN A 207 20.72 50.81 29.97
C GLN A 207 19.89 49.90 30.89
N ASN A 208 18.73 49.43 30.43
CA ASN A 208 17.87 48.50 31.14
C ASN A 208 17.45 47.33 30.24
N THR A 209 17.08 46.22 30.87
CA THR A 209 16.46 45.09 30.19
C THR A 209 15.18 45.51 29.47
N GLN A 210 14.94 44.95 28.28
CA GLN A 210 13.85 45.38 27.42
C GLN A 210 12.66 44.40 27.50
N ARG A 211 11.45 44.94 27.39
CA ARG A 211 10.21 44.16 27.36
C ARG A 211 9.80 43.86 25.93
N LEU A 212 9.60 42.59 25.58
CA LEU A 212 8.97 42.24 24.32
C LEU A 212 7.50 42.64 24.37
N VAL A 213 7.09 43.55 23.47
CA VAL A 213 5.72 44.02 23.31
C VAL A 213 5.36 43.93 21.83
N LEU A 214 4.33 43.15 21.53
CA LEU A 214 3.84 42.92 20.17
C LEU A 214 2.41 43.44 20.01
N GLN A 215 2.12 44.00 18.83
CA GLN A 215 0.77 44.24 18.36
C GLN A 215 0.42 43.16 17.34
N LYS A 216 -0.63 42.37 17.61
CA LYS A 216 -1.09 41.28 16.75
C LYS A 216 -2.45 41.62 16.15
N GLN A 217 -2.64 41.28 14.88
CA GLN A 217 -3.93 41.25 14.20
C GLN A 217 -4.14 39.89 13.52
N GLY A 218 -5.38 39.41 13.51
CA GLY A 218 -5.73 38.12 12.91
C GLY A 218 -5.35 36.89 13.75
N SER A 219 -5.60 35.72 13.19
CA SER A 219 -5.40 34.41 13.82
C SER A 219 -3.98 33.88 13.53
N GLY A 220 -3.26 33.47 14.58
CA GLY A 220 -1.91 32.92 14.45
C GLY A 220 -1.17 32.93 15.78
N LYS A 221 -0.28 31.98 15.98
CA LYS A 221 0.51 31.85 17.21
C LYS A 221 1.87 32.50 16.99
N ILE A 222 2.29 33.37 17.90
CA ILE A 222 3.58 34.06 17.80
C ILE A 222 4.56 33.38 18.74
N TYR A 223 5.75 33.09 18.24
CA TYR A 223 6.88 32.53 18.98
C TYR A 223 8.07 33.47 18.92
N TRP A 224 8.97 33.40 19.90
CA TRP A 224 10.15 34.25 19.93
C TRP A 224 11.35 33.58 20.60
N THR A 225 12.54 34.08 20.25
CA THR A 225 13.84 33.71 20.83
C THR A 225 14.67 34.97 21.01
N ASP A 226 15.53 35.01 22.02
CA ASP A 226 16.40 36.15 22.39
C ASP A 226 17.89 35.86 22.18
N ASP A 227 18.25 34.74 21.55
CA ASP A 227 19.62 34.35 21.23
C ASP A 227 19.86 34.22 19.71
N GLY A 228 18.84 34.46 18.89
CA GLY A 228 18.88 34.36 17.43
C GLY A 228 18.59 32.96 16.88
N SER A 229 18.29 31.98 17.73
CA SER A 229 17.81 30.66 17.31
C SER A 229 16.45 30.75 16.60
N ASP A 230 16.07 29.69 15.88
CA ASP A 230 14.81 29.63 15.16
C ASP A 230 13.60 29.66 16.13
N PRO A 231 12.69 30.64 16.02
CA PRO A 231 11.53 30.76 16.90
C PRO A 231 10.54 29.60 16.78
N PHE A 232 10.60 28.77 15.74
CA PHE A 232 9.73 27.59 15.58
C PHE A 232 10.39 26.28 16.06
N SER A 233 11.63 26.34 16.54
CA SER A 233 12.33 25.20 17.13
C SER A 233 11.92 24.97 18.59
N SER A 234 12.49 23.94 19.24
CA SER A 234 12.29 23.67 20.67
C SER A 234 12.75 24.80 21.60
N SER A 235 13.58 25.72 21.11
CA SER A 235 14.02 26.91 21.86
C SER A 235 13.03 28.08 21.80
N GLY A 236 12.06 28.01 20.89
CA GLY A 236 11.02 29.02 20.69
C GLY A 236 10.03 29.09 21.86
N ARG A 237 9.74 30.30 22.30
CA ARG A 237 8.78 30.56 23.40
C ARG A 237 7.49 31.13 22.84
N LEU A 238 6.34 30.59 23.25
CA LEU A 238 5.04 31.15 22.88
C LEU A 238 4.88 32.55 23.49
N TYR A 239 4.46 33.52 22.67
CA TYR A 239 4.12 34.86 23.12
C TYR A 239 2.62 34.98 23.41
N GLU A 240 2.27 35.09 24.69
CA GLU A 240 0.87 35.25 25.15
C GLU A 240 0.60 36.66 25.66
N LYS A 241 1.60 37.29 26.28
CA LYS A 241 1.54 38.64 26.85
C LYS A 241 2.92 39.28 26.84
N PRO A 242 3.01 40.61 27.03
CA PRO A 242 4.29 41.30 27.17
C PRO A 242 5.21 40.64 28.20
N ILE A 243 6.49 40.49 27.87
CA ILE A 243 7.45 39.76 28.70
C ILE A 243 8.81 40.46 28.78
N LEU A 244 9.40 40.51 29.96
CA LEU A 244 10.72 41.10 30.16
C LEU A 244 11.82 40.15 29.67
N VAL A 245 12.69 40.62 28.77
CA VAL A 245 13.86 39.88 28.29
C VAL A 245 15.03 40.16 29.23
N GLN A 246 15.21 39.28 30.22
CA GLN A 246 16.23 39.40 31.25
C GLN A 246 17.63 39.00 30.76
N LYS A 247 18.16 39.72 29.76
CA LYS A 247 19.51 39.53 29.22
C LYS A 247 20.25 40.87 29.12
N THR A 248 21.57 40.80 29.27
CA THR A 248 22.50 41.91 29.04
C THR A 248 23.41 41.61 27.85
N GLY A 249 24.07 42.63 27.31
CA GLY A 249 24.91 42.53 26.11
C GLY A 249 24.10 42.58 24.81
N LYS A 250 24.69 42.10 23.72
CA LYS A 250 24.09 42.11 22.38
C LYS A 250 23.06 40.99 22.25
N ILE A 251 21.83 41.35 21.94
CA ILE A 251 20.68 40.44 21.88
C ILE A 251 20.14 40.43 20.45
N ARG A 252 19.97 39.24 19.88
CA ARG A 252 19.30 39.03 18.60
C ARG A 252 17.94 38.41 18.88
N LEU A 253 16.91 39.24 18.87
CA LEU A 253 15.54 38.80 18.99
C LEU A 253 15.04 38.31 17.63
N ARG A 254 14.45 37.12 17.58
CA ARG A 254 13.65 36.67 16.43
C ARG A 254 12.24 36.40 16.90
N VAL A 255 11.26 36.90 16.14
CA VAL A 255 9.83 36.75 16.42
C VAL A 255 9.20 36.15 15.19
N GLY A 256 8.59 34.97 15.32
CA GLY A 256 7.95 34.24 14.23
C GLY A 256 6.46 34.08 14.47
N MET A 257 5.63 34.24 13.43
CA MET A 257 4.20 33.94 13.50
C MET A 257 3.89 32.69 12.69
N LYS A 258 3.25 31.71 13.34
CA LYS A 258 2.68 30.52 12.72
C LYS A 258 1.21 30.75 12.42
N LEU A 259 0.87 30.72 11.14
CA LEU A 259 -0.45 31.02 10.58
C LEU A 259 -1.35 29.77 10.65
N SER A 260 -2.66 29.98 10.57
CA SER A 260 -3.66 28.89 10.61
C SER A 260 -3.54 27.91 9.44
N ASN A 261 -3.04 28.37 8.29
CA ASN A 261 -2.77 27.55 7.10
C ASN A 261 -1.44 26.78 7.15
N GLY A 262 -0.74 26.82 8.29
CA GLY A 262 0.52 26.10 8.52
C GLY A 262 1.78 26.85 8.06
N LEU A 263 1.64 27.93 7.29
CA LEU A 263 2.76 28.78 6.91
C LEU A 263 3.29 29.60 8.09
N SER A 264 4.49 30.12 7.95
CA SER A 264 5.09 30.99 8.94
C SER A 264 5.97 32.05 8.30
N TYR A 265 6.12 33.16 9.02
CA TYR A 265 7.08 34.21 8.68
C TYR A 265 7.68 34.78 9.97
N GLU A 266 8.79 35.49 9.86
CA GLU A 266 9.50 36.04 11.02
C GLU A 266 10.07 37.44 10.79
N LYS A 267 10.35 38.12 11.91
CA LYS A 267 11.05 39.39 11.98
C LYS A 267 12.22 39.26 12.95
N SER A 268 13.36 39.88 12.63
CA SER A 268 14.53 39.92 13.51
C SER A 268 14.85 41.35 13.94
N ILE A 269 15.14 41.52 15.23
CA ILE A 269 15.51 42.78 15.86
C ILE A 269 16.81 42.55 16.62
N VAL A 270 17.79 43.44 16.43
CA VAL A 270 19.06 43.41 17.16
C VAL A 270 19.17 44.65 18.02
N TYR A 271 19.42 44.48 19.32
CA TYR A 271 19.62 45.56 20.28
C TYR A 271 20.69 45.17 21.31
N GLU A 272 21.16 46.12 22.10
CA GLU A 272 22.16 45.92 23.14
C GLU A 272 21.66 46.44 24.49
N VAL A 273 21.94 45.70 25.55
CA VAL A 273 21.67 46.13 26.94
C VAL A 273 23.01 46.31 27.66
N ALA A 274 23.40 47.56 27.89
CA ALA A 274 24.70 47.94 28.44
C ALA A 274 24.73 48.04 29.98
N GLY A 275 23.57 48.09 30.65
CA GLY A 275 23.46 48.25 32.10
C GLY A 275 23.38 46.94 32.89
N THR A 276 23.55 47.02 34.22
CA THR A 276 23.44 45.91 35.17
C THR A 276 22.04 45.79 35.79
N SER A 277 21.76 44.71 36.53
CA SER A 277 20.44 44.35 37.09
C SER A 277 19.86 45.33 38.12
N GLU A 278 20.58 46.37 38.52
CA GLU A 278 20.07 47.41 39.43
C GLU A 278 19.51 48.59 38.62
N GLU A 279 18.19 48.60 38.42
CA GLU A 279 17.50 49.70 37.74
C GLU A 279 17.35 50.92 38.67
N PRO A 280 17.94 52.09 38.34
CA PRO A 280 17.87 53.28 39.19
C PRO A 280 16.50 53.96 39.18
N PHE A 281 15.65 53.65 38.19
CA PHE A 281 14.33 54.24 38.02
C PHE A 281 13.26 53.14 38.15
N LYS A 282 12.35 53.29 39.11
CA LYS A 282 11.16 52.44 39.24
C LYS A 282 10.04 53.02 38.40
N VAL A 283 9.77 52.40 37.25
CA VAL A 283 8.71 52.81 36.33
C VAL A 283 7.58 51.78 36.36
N PRO A 284 6.31 52.19 36.61
CA PRO A 284 5.16 51.31 36.53
C PRO A 284 4.99 50.70 35.14
N GLU A 285 4.57 49.45 35.11
CA GLU A 285 4.34 48.71 33.86
C GLU A 285 3.03 49.09 33.19
N GLU A 286 2.03 49.44 33.99
CA GLU A 286 0.68 49.78 33.58
C GLU A 286 0.13 50.91 34.44
N ILE A 287 -0.67 51.79 33.83
CA ILE A 287 -1.30 52.94 34.45
C ILE A 287 -2.77 52.99 34.05
N HIS A 288 -3.66 52.95 35.04
CA HIS A 288 -5.12 52.96 34.83
C HIS A 288 -5.76 54.34 35.01
N GLU A 289 -5.09 55.24 35.74
CA GLU A 289 -5.56 56.60 35.99
C GLU A 289 -4.45 57.62 35.81
N THR A 290 -4.81 58.90 35.67
CA THR A 290 -3.81 59.97 35.46
C THR A 290 -2.79 60.01 36.60
N SER A 291 -1.52 59.73 36.27
CA SER A 291 -0.45 59.53 37.25
C SER A 291 0.77 60.37 36.92
N THR A 292 1.43 60.90 37.95
CA THR A 292 2.75 61.56 37.81
C THR A 292 3.83 60.60 38.28
N LEU A 293 4.84 60.31 37.45
CA LEU A 293 5.89 59.35 37.81
C LEU A 293 6.96 59.98 38.73
N PRO A 294 7.17 59.46 39.95
CA PRO A 294 8.15 60.00 40.88
C PRO A 294 9.55 59.40 40.64
N LEU A 295 10.24 59.89 39.60
CA LEU A 295 11.62 59.51 39.32
C LEU A 295 12.60 60.39 40.12
N ASN A 296 13.57 59.76 40.79
CA ASN A 296 14.59 60.43 41.61
C ASN A 296 15.95 60.46 40.90
N GLY A 297 16.76 61.51 41.16
CA GLY A 297 18.10 61.67 40.60
C GLY A 297 18.21 62.72 39.49
N ASP A 298 19.39 62.82 38.86
CA ASP A 298 19.63 63.69 37.70
C ASP A 298 19.39 62.94 36.39
N PHE A 299 18.38 63.38 35.63
CA PHE A 299 18.00 62.79 34.36
C PHE A 299 17.31 63.79 33.42
N GLN A 300 17.28 63.46 32.14
CA GLN A 300 16.38 64.00 31.12
C GLN A 300 15.40 62.91 30.70
N TRP A 301 14.20 63.26 30.25
CA TRP A 301 13.20 62.30 29.80
C TRP A 301 12.50 62.73 28.52
N ALA A 302 11.97 61.78 27.77
CA ALA A 302 11.14 62.02 26.59
C ALA A 302 10.12 60.87 26.45
N ILE A 303 8.96 61.15 25.86
CA ILE A 303 8.19 60.08 25.20
C ILE A 303 8.78 59.93 23.80
N GLU A 304 9.01 58.71 23.35
CA GLU A 304 9.67 58.40 22.07
C GLU A 304 9.10 59.23 20.90
N ASN A 305 9.99 59.78 20.07
CA ASN A 305 9.73 60.79 19.02
C ASN A 305 9.38 62.22 19.52
N GLY A 306 9.33 62.45 20.82
CA GLY A 306 9.14 63.78 21.43
C GLY A 306 10.45 64.50 21.81
N PRO A 307 10.38 65.76 22.24
CA PRO A 307 11.54 66.51 22.71
C PRO A 307 12.07 65.98 24.05
N TRP A 308 13.38 66.12 24.28
CA TRP A 308 13.99 65.85 25.58
C TRP A 308 13.68 66.98 26.57
N LEU A 309 13.16 66.60 27.72
CA LEU A 309 12.76 67.48 28.82
C LEU A 309 13.64 67.19 30.05
N ASP A 310 13.88 68.20 30.87
CA ASP A 310 14.65 68.04 32.10
C ASP A 310 13.77 67.57 33.28
N LYS A 311 14.42 67.15 34.37
CA LYS A 311 13.76 66.63 35.57
C LYS A 311 12.79 67.61 36.27
N THR A 312 12.87 68.91 36.00
CA THR A 312 11.98 69.92 36.60
C THR A 312 10.57 69.87 36.01
N ILE A 313 10.41 69.27 34.82
CA ILE A 313 9.11 69.06 34.19
C ILE A 313 8.58 67.67 34.60
N PRO A 314 7.42 67.59 35.29
CA PRO A 314 6.88 66.31 35.77
C PRO A 314 6.42 65.41 34.61
N ILE A 315 6.68 64.10 34.72
CA ILE A 315 6.18 63.09 33.77
C ILE A 315 4.73 62.75 34.12
N LYS A 316 3.77 63.39 33.47
CA LYS A 316 2.33 63.13 33.66
C LYS A 316 1.81 62.24 32.55
N LEU A 317 1.41 61.02 32.90
CA LEU A 317 0.82 60.04 31.97
C LEU A 317 -0.69 59.97 32.18
N VAL A 318 -1.44 60.11 31.08
CA VAL A 318 -2.90 60.19 31.08
C VAL A 318 -3.46 59.04 30.22
N PRO A 319 -4.05 58.00 30.84
CA PRO A 319 -4.82 57.00 30.12
C PRO A 319 -6.07 57.61 29.49
N VAL A 320 -6.36 57.23 28.24
CA VAL A 320 -7.55 57.70 27.53
C VAL A 320 -8.65 56.66 27.68
N LYS A 321 -9.84 57.11 28.13
CA LYS A 321 -11.00 56.25 28.39
C LYS A 321 -11.28 55.34 27.19
N SER A 322 -11.54 54.06 27.46
CA SER A 322 -11.85 53.04 26.45
C SER A 322 -10.71 52.69 25.49
N SER A 323 -9.48 53.16 25.74
CA SER A 323 -8.31 52.81 24.93
C SER A 323 -7.22 52.14 25.76
N GLU A 324 -6.49 51.24 25.11
CA GLU A 324 -5.25 50.65 25.62
C GLU A 324 -4.15 51.01 24.62
N ARG A 325 -3.04 51.59 25.10
CA ARG A 325 -1.88 51.90 24.25
C ARG A 325 -0.57 51.80 25.01
N TYR A 326 0.47 51.36 24.33
CA TYR A 326 1.83 51.43 24.86
C TYR A 326 2.46 52.78 24.53
N VAL A 327 3.16 53.36 25.52
CA VAL A 327 4.04 54.52 25.35
C VAL A 327 5.45 54.14 25.75
N ALA A 328 6.43 54.60 24.98
CA ALA A 328 7.84 54.41 25.28
C ALA A 328 8.40 55.64 26.00
N LEU A 329 8.66 55.52 27.29
CA LEU A 329 9.35 56.53 28.09
C LEU A 329 10.86 56.31 27.99
N LEU A 330 11.56 57.31 27.50
CA LEU A 330 13.02 57.36 27.47
C LEU A 330 13.51 58.19 28.66
N VAL A 331 14.47 57.67 29.41
CA VAL A 331 15.14 58.38 30.52
C VAL A 331 16.63 58.35 30.28
N LYS A 332 17.32 59.49 30.29
CA LYS A 332 18.74 59.61 30.01
C LYS A 332 19.48 60.22 31.19
N ASN A 333 20.57 59.58 31.61
CA ASN A 333 21.48 60.10 32.64
C ASN A 333 22.95 59.93 32.19
N ALA A 334 23.90 60.10 33.11
CA ALA A 334 25.33 59.95 32.84
C ALA A 334 25.75 58.52 32.40
N ARG A 335 24.97 57.48 32.76
CA ARG A 335 25.22 56.09 32.38
C ARG A 335 24.72 55.78 30.96
N GLY A 336 23.67 56.45 30.49
CA GLY A 336 23.12 56.29 29.14
C GLY A 336 21.61 56.42 29.11
N THR A 337 20.96 55.81 28.11
CA THR A 337 19.51 55.88 27.89
C THR A 337 18.81 54.61 28.32
N TYR A 338 17.80 54.76 29.17
CA TYR A 338 16.84 53.75 29.61
C TYR A 338 15.58 53.88 28.77
N ARG A 339 14.97 52.76 28.37
CA ARG A 339 13.71 52.71 27.63
C ARG A 339 12.70 51.85 28.37
N TYR A 340 11.58 52.44 28.74
CA TYR A 340 10.48 51.80 29.44
C TYR A 340 9.24 51.78 28.56
N SER A 341 8.65 50.60 28.37
CA SER A 341 7.37 50.45 27.67
C SER A 341 6.25 50.36 28.70
N ILE A 342 5.38 51.37 28.73
CA ILE A 342 4.31 51.53 29.73
C ILE A 342 2.96 51.35 29.04
N LEU A 343 2.09 50.50 29.58
CA LEU A 343 0.70 50.36 29.14
C LEU A 343 -0.16 51.44 29.80
N LEU A 344 -0.88 52.23 28.99
CA LEU A 344 -1.92 53.13 29.46
C LEU A 344 -3.29 52.48 29.21
N ASN A 345 -3.99 52.07 30.26
CA ASN A 345 -5.23 51.28 30.17
C ASN A 345 -6.45 52.05 30.73
N GLY A 346 -7.34 52.49 29.84
CA GLY A 346 -8.54 53.25 30.19
C GLY A 346 -9.84 52.44 30.33
N LYS A 347 -9.79 51.11 30.47
CA LYS A 347 -10.97 50.23 30.67
C LYS A 347 -11.04 49.73 32.12
N GLY A 348 -12.06 50.13 32.90
CA GLY A 348 -12.24 49.74 34.32
C GLY A 348 -13.07 48.45 34.54
N VAL A 349 -12.92 47.81 35.71
CA VAL A 349 -13.55 46.51 36.11
C VAL A 349 -14.82 46.73 36.99
N GLN A 350 -15.90 45.96 36.80
CA GLN A 350 -17.06 45.89 37.71
C GLN A 350 -17.52 44.44 38.01
N GLU A 351 -18.04 44.27 39.25
CA GLU A 351 -18.45 43.04 39.95
C GLU A 351 -19.89 42.53 39.63
N ASN A 352 -20.10 41.24 39.90
CA ASN A 352 -21.33 40.45 39.76
C ASN A 352 -22.43 40.76 40.81
N SER A 353 -23.69 40.43 40.49
CA SER A 353 -24.77 40.14 41.46
C SER A 353 -25.76 39.10 40.92
N ALA A 354 -26.23 38.24 41.81
CA ALA A 354 -27.00 36.99 41.63
C ALA A 354 -28.51 37.16 41.35
N ILE A 355 -29.24 36.04 41.02
CA ILE A 355 -30.56 35.62 41.60
C ILE A 355 -31.16 34.30 41.01
N ALA A 356 -31.59 33.41 41.93
CA ALA A 356 -32.75 32.49 42.07
C ALA A 356 -33.33 31.47 41.03
N VAL A 357 -33.84 30.38 41.62
CA VAL A 357 -34.29 29.04 41.16
C VAL A 357 -35.74 29.00 40.62
N ALA A 358 -36.05 28.10 39.65
CA ALA A 358 -37.36 27.43 39.51
C ALA A 358 -37.29 26.22 38.53
N ASN A 359 -37.90 25.10 38.92
CA ASN A 359 -37.86 23.75 38.32
C ASN A 359 -38.78 23.55 37.08
N LYS A 360 -38.45 22.59 36.20
CA LYS A 360 -39.36 21.54 35.68
C LYS A 360 -38.67 20.45 34.85
N GLU A 361 -39.25 19.25 34.94
CA GLU A 361 -38.87 17.90 34.48
C GLU A 361 -38.99 17.63 32.95
N PRO A 362 -38.53 16.45 32.46
CA PRO A 362 -37.90 16.27 31.14
C PRO A 362 -38.83 15.74 30.04
N ILE A 363 -38.46 15.97 28.78
CA ILE A 363 -39.07 15.35 27.60
C ILE A 363 -37.98 14.60 26.80
N GLN A 364 -38.28 13.33 26.49
CA GLN A 364 -37.47 12.38 25.74
C GLN A 364 -37.13 12.88 24.32
N ALA A 365 -35.88 12.67 23.89
CA ALA A 365 -35.47 12.77 22.50
C ALA A 365 -35.27 11.35 21.91
N PRO A 366 -35.71 11.11 20.66
CA PRO A 366 -35.61 9.81 19.99
C PRO A 366 -34.20 9.54 19.44
N GLU A 367 -33.94 8.24 19.32
CA GLU A 367 -32.72 7.60 18.83
C GLU A 367 -32.28 8.09 17.44
N LYS A 368 -30.96 8.28 17.26
CA LYS A 368 -30.30 8.37 15.95
C LYS A 368 -29.53 7.08 15.69
N THR A 369 -30.12 6.25 14.86
CA THR A 369 -29.45 5.18 14.11
C THR A 369 -29.12 5.75 12.74
N GLU A 370 -27.88 5.63 12.27
CA GLU A 370 -27.56 4.94 11.01
C GLU A 370 -26.09 5.09 10.63
N LYS A 371 -25.52 3.95 10.25
CA LYS A 371 -24.16 3.74 9.78
C LYS A 371 -24.05 4.28 8.35
N GLU A 372 -23.04 5.09 8.07
CA GLU A 372 -22.78 5.63 6.74
C GLU A 372 -22.47 4.53 5.73
N ALA A 373 -23.35 4.40 4.73
CA ALA A 373 -23.14 3.63 3.51
C ALA A 373 -22.23 4.41 2.55
N VAL A 374 -21.40 3.68 1.80
CA VAL A 374 -20.50 4.22 0.77
C VAL A 374 -21.31 5.01 -0.28
N SER A 375 -21.18 6.34 -0.28
CA SER A 375 -21.93 7.27 -1.14
C SER A 375 -21.45 7.22 -2.60
N ARG A 376 -22.37 6.97 -3.55
CA ARG A 376 -22.16 7.06 -5.02
C ARG A 376 -22.44 8.46 -5.62
N GLY A 377 -22.76 9.46 -4.80
CA GLY A 377 -23.11 10.82 -5.25
C GLY A 377 -21.92 11.80 -5.33
N PRO A 378 -22.17 13.06 -5.76
CA PRO A 378 -21.14 14.09 -5.82
C PRO A 378 -20.61 14.44 -4.41
N LEU A 379 -19.30 14.64 -4.33
CA LEU A 379 -18.59 15.11 -3.16
C LEU A 379 -18.44 16.64 -3.21
N LEU A 380 -18.45 17.29 -2.05
CA LEU A 380 -18.29 18.73 -1.91
C LEU A 380 -16.91 19.03 -1.29
N MET A 381 -16.10 19.82 -1.99
CA MET A 381 -14.91 20.46 -1.43
C MET A 381 -15.20 21.92 -1.13
N THR A 382 -14.74 22.40 0.02
CA THR A 382 -14.85 23.81 0.42
C THR A 382 -13.47 24.39 0.76
N ALA A 383 -13.28 25.66 0.40
CA ALA A 383 -12.14 26.48 0.78
C ALA A 383 -12.67 27.88 1.02
N GLY A 384 -12.86 28.28 2.28
CA GLY A 384 -13.60 29.49 2.61
C GLY A 384 -14.94 29.58 1.89
N ASP A 385 -15.16 30.64 1.12
CA ASP A 385 -16.37 30.91 0.33
C ASP A 385 -16.50 30.08 -0.96
N LEU A 386 -15.46 29.36 -1.38
CA LEU A 386 -15.50 28.49 -2.55
C LEU A 386 -16.10 27.13 -2.21
N ARG A 387 -17.03 26.68 -3.06
CA ARG A 387 -17.72 25.40 -2.98
C ARG A 387 -17.67 24.72 -4.34
N VAL A 388 -16.96 23.60 -4.44
CA VAL A 388 -16.79 22.86 -5.70
C VAL A 388 -17.27 21.43 -5.52
N LEU A 389 -18.22 21.02 -6.36
CA LEU A 389 -18.68 19.64 -6.46
C LEU A 389 -17.85 18.87 -7.48
N TYR A 390 -17.52 17.64 -7.14
CA TYR A 390 -16.88 16.70 -8.06
C TYR A 390 -17.37 15.27 -7.81
N PHE A 391 -17.26 14.44 -8.82
CA PHE A 391 -17.53 13.00 -8.72
C PHE A 391 -16.21 12.25 -8.66
N ASN A 392 -16.04 11.37 -7.67
CA ASN A 392 -14.80 10.58 -7.48
C ASN A 392 -14.83 9.23 -8.21
N ASN A 393 -15.97 8.85 -8.81
CA ASN A 393 -16.16 7.53 -9.41
C ASN A 393 -16.45 7.63 -10.91
N ASN A 394 -15.45 7.26 -11.72
CA ASN A 394 -15.51 7.30 -13.18
C ASN A 394 -16.15 6.04 -13.81
N ASP A 395 -16.50 5.01 -13.01
CA ASP A 395 -17.17 3.79 -13.48
C ASP A 395 -18.68 3.97 -13.77
N MET A 396 -19.22 5.18 -13.58
CA MET A 396 -20.66 5.39 -13.50
C MET A 396 -21.38 5.65 -14.85
N GLY A 397 -20.66 5.67 -15.98
CA GLY A 397 -21.24 6.04 -17.28
C GLY A 397 -21.29 7.56 -17.49
N ILE A 398 -22.13 8.05 -18.41
CA ILE A 398 -22.28 9.49 -18.64
C ILE A 398 -23.10 10.08 -17.49
N ILE A 399 -22.44 10.80 -16.59
CA ILE A 399 -23.12 11.55 -15.54
C ILE A 399 -23.74 12.79 -16.18
N ARG A 400 -25.06 12.92 -16.09
CA ARG A 400 -25.76 14.16 -16.46
C ARG A 400 -26.27 14.84 -15.21
N TYR A 401 -26.21 16.15 -15.16
CA TYR A 401 -26.66 16.92 -13.99
C TYR A 401 -27.50 18.14 -14.35
N GLN A 402 -28.34 18.57 -13.41
CA GLN A 402 -29.03 19.85 -13.38
C GLN A 402 -28.69 20.54 -12.07
N LEU A 403 -28.40 21.84 -12.13
CA LEU A 403 -28.19 22.68 -10.95
C LEU A 403 -29.39 23.61 -10.78
N ASN A 404 -29.96 23.67 -9.58
CA ASN A 404 -31.09 24.53 -9.20
C ASN A 404 -32.29 24.43 -10.15
N ALA A 405 -32.61 23.20 -10.57
CA ALA A 405 -33.70 22.91 -11.52
C ALA A 405 -33.56 23.59 -12.90
N ASP A 406 -32.32 23.80 -13.37
CA ASP A 406 -32.04 24.13 -14.77
C ASP A 406 -32.81 23.17 -15.70
N PRO A 407 -33.62 23.67 -16.66
CA PRO A 407 -34.41 22.79 -17.54
C PRO A 407 -33.56 21.91 -18.45
N VAL A 408 -32.25 22.18 -18.58
CA VAL A 408 -31.34 21.45 -19.46
C VAL A 408 -30.38 20.57 -18.64
N TRP A 409 -30.40 19.27 -18.92
CA TRP A 409 -29.39 18.33 -18.43
C TRP A 409 -28.04 18.60 -19.10
N LYS A 410 -26.99 18.77 -18.30
CA LYS A 410 -25.60 19.00 -18.75
C LYS A 410 -24.76 17.76 -18.50
N ASP A 411 -23.86 17.44 -19.42
CA ASP A 411 -22.91 16.35 -19.23
C ASP A 411 -21.79 16.80 -18.28
N TYR A 412 -21.54 16.00 -17.24
CA TYR A 412 -20.42 16.21 -16.35
C TYR A 412 -19.12 15.92 -17.11
N SER A 413 -18.35 16.98 -17.32
CA SER A 413 -17.03 16.96 -17.94
C SER A 413 -15.94 17.46 -16.99
N LYS A 414 -16.29 18.24 -15.97
CA LYS A 414 -15.36 18.82 -14.99
C LYS A 414 -16.05 19.23 -13.69
N PRO A 415 -15.30 19.45 -12.59
CA PRO A 415 -15.84 19.93 -11.33
C PRO A 415 -16.74 21.17 -11.47
N ILE A 416 -17.80 21.23 -10.65
CA ILE A 416 -18.86 22.23 -10.73
C ILE A 416 -18.77 23.20 -9.57
N ILE A 417 -18.61 24.49 -9.84
CA ILE A 417 -18.72 25.52 -8.80
C ILE A 417 -20.17 25.73 -8.37
N LEU A 418 -20.41 25.76 -7.06
CA LEU A 418 -21.70 26.08 -6.46
C LEU A 418 -21.79 27.56 -6.08
N PRO A 419 -23.00 28.15 -6.12
CA PRO A 419 -23.22 29.45 -5.50
C PRO A 419 -23.05 29.38 -3.98
N THR A 420 -22.83 30.53 -3.36
CA THR A 420 -22.76 30.69 -1.90
C THR A 420 -24.10 30.38 -1.21
N GLY A 421 -25.22 30.65 -1.90
CA GLY A 421 -26.58 30.29 -1.50
C GLY A 421 -26.87 28.78 -1.48
N PRO A 422 -28.09 28.37 -1.09
CA PRO A 422 -28.49 26.97 -1.17
C PRO A 422 -28.49 26.51 -2.63
N ALA A 423 -27.95 25.32 -2.87
CA ALA A 423 -27.84 24.77 -4.21
C ALA A 423 -28.34 23.33 -4.23
N THR A 424 -29.25 23.02 -5.14
CA THR A 424 -29.75 21.65 -5.37
C THR A 424 -29.16 21.12 -6.66
N ILE A 425 -28.42 20.02 -6.57
CA ILE A 425 -27.98 19.28 -7.75
C ILE A 425 -28.89 18.06 -7.92
N ALA A 426 -29.39 17.87 -9.13
CA ALA A 426 -29.97 16.61 -9.58
C ALA A 426 -28.98 15.93 -10.53
N TRP A 427 -28.74 14.63 -10.39
CA TRP A 427 -27.90 13.88 -11.33
C TRP A 427 -28.53 12.55 -11.71
N LEU A 428 -28.20 12.08 -12.90
CA LEU A 428 -28.53 10.73 -13.38
C LEU A 428 -27.30 10.12 -14.05
N LEU A 429 -27.24 8.80 -14.04
CA LEU A 429 -26.22 7.99 -14.68
C LEU A 429 -26.78 7.39 -15.96
N ASP A 430 -26.26 7.81 -17.11
CA ASP A 430 -26.63 7.29 -18.41
C ASP A 430 -25.62 6.22 -18.85
N LYS A 431 -26.05 4.95 -18.79
CA LYS A 431 -25.27 3.77 -19.22
C LYS A 431 -25.62 3.34 -20.65
N GLY A 432 -26.22 4.23 -21.45
CA GLY A 432 -26.60 4.00 -22.84
C GLY A 432 -27.93 3.24 -22.99
N LEU A 433 -28.03 2.01 -22.45
CA LEU A 433 -29.26 1.20 -22.52
C LEU A 433 -30.19 1.37 -21.30
N ALA A 434 -29.68 1.94 -20.22
CA ALA A 434 -30.41 2.20 -18.98
C ALA A 434 -29.95 3.52 -18.35
N GLN A 435 -30.90 4.24 -17.75
CA GLN A 435 -30.64 5.44 -16.95
C GLN A 435 -30.95 5.14 -15.49
N GLU A 436 -30.02 5.46 -14.58
CA GLU A 436 -30.22 5.35 -13.13
C GLU A 436 -30.35 6.77 -12.54
N GLY A 437 -31.43 7.04 -11.81
CA GLY A 437 -31.77 8.37 -11.29
C GLY A 437 -33.06 8.95 -11.89
N PRO A 438 -33.34 10.26 -11.71
CA PRO A 438 -32.46 11.25 -11.10
C PRO A 438 -32.44 11.17 -9.57
N GLU A 439 -31.23 11.21 -9.00
CA GLU A 439 -31.01 11.47 -7.58
C GLU A 439 -30.86 12.98 -7.35
N GLN A 440 -31.24 13.48 -6.18
CA GLN A 440 -31.16 14.90 -5.84
C GLN A 440 -30.49 15.10 -4.48
N ARG A 441 -29.63 16.12 -4.39
CA ARG A 441 -29.02 16.55 -3.13
C ARG A 441 -29.05 18.07 -3.04
N THR A 442 -29.56 18.55 -1.91
CA THR A 442 -29.56 19.98 -1.58
C THR A 442 -28.43 20.26 -0.62
N PHE A 443 -27.56 21.19 -1.00
CA PHE A 443 -26.54 21.74 -0.13
C PHE A 443 -27.06 23.04 0.45
N ALA A 444 -27.09 23.12 1.78
CA ALA A 444 -27.53 24.31 2.49
C ALA A 444 -26.68 25.54 2.11
N GLU A 445 -27.24 26.72 2.34
CA GLU A 445 -26.51 27.99 2.22
C GLU A 445 -25.28 27.98 3.12
N GLN A 446 -24.17 28.50 2.60
CA GLN A 446 -23.02 28.78 3.44
C GLN A 446 -23.32 30.07 4.22
N SER A 447 -23.70 29.94 5.49
CA SER A 447 -24.09 31.07 6.32
C SER A 447 -22.96 32.09 6.41
N SER A 448 -23.15 33.22 5.74
CA SER A 448 -22.34 34.42 5.91
C SER A 448 -22.99 35.26 7.01
N GLN A 449 -22.34 35.27 8.17
CA GLN A 449 -22.67 36.08 9.35
C GLN A 449 -23.94 35.69 10.13
N GLY A 450 -23.77 35.65 11.45
CA GLY A 450 -24.77 35.18 12.42
C GLY A 450 -26.03 36.05 12.46
N GLN A 451 -27.18 35.38 12.45
CA GLN A 451 -28.40 35.94 13.02
C GLN A 451 -28.16 36.14 14.51
N GLN A 452 -28.12 37.39 14.92
CA GLN A 452 -28.17 37.81 16.32
C GLN A 452 -29.61 37.56 16.84
N GLN A 453 -29.95 36.30 17.08
CA GLN A 453 -31.01 35.96 18.02
C GLN A 453 -30.53 36.35 19.41
N SER A 454 -31.41 36.98 20.19
CA SER A 454 -31.15 37.26 21.60
C SER A 454 -30.70 35.96 22.29
N PRO A 455 -29.57 35.94 23.03
CA PRO A 455 -29.06 34.75 23.68
C PRO A 455 -30.13 34.13 24.60
N ASN A 456 -30.38 32.83 24.48
CA ASN A 456 -31.05 32.06 25.53
C ASN A 456 -30.14 31.91 26.77
N GLY A 457 -28.83 32.10 26.60
CA GLY A 457 -27.83 32.07 27.65
C GLY A 457 -26.39 32.09 27.14
N TRP A 458 -25.44 31.86 28.05
CA TRP A 458 -23.99 31.96 27.81
C TRP A 458 -23.31 30.65 28.19
N ILE A 459 -22.38 30.14 27.38
CA ILE A 459 -21.51 29.02 27.76
C ILE A 459 -20.25 29.62 28.35
N ALA A 460 -19.79 29.15 29.50
CA ALA A 460 -18.42 29.42 29.98
C ALA A 460 -17.67 28.12 30.20
N TYR A 461 -16.34 28.16 30.12
CA TYR A 461 -15.48 27.00 30.32
C TYR A 461 -14.20 27.41 31.03
N ARG A 462 -13.59 26.47 31.75
CA ARG A 462 -12.24 26.61 32.29
C ARG A 462 -11.45 25.35 31.97
N SER A 463 -10.16 25.52 31.70
CA SER A 463 -9.22 24.39 31.70
C SER A 463 -9.03 23.90 33.13
N LEU A 464 -9.03 22.58 33.32
CA LEU A 464 -8.68 21.93 34.58
C LEU A 464 -7.20 21.53 34.67
N TYR A 465 -6.45 21.68 33.57
CA TYR A 465 -5.03 21.32 33.48
C TYR A 465 -4.15 22.56 33.24
N LEU A 466 -3.02 22.80 33.95
CA LEU A 466 -2.43 22.05 35.08
C LEU A 466 -3.07 22.36 36.46
N GLU A 467 -3.76 23.49 36.59
CA GLU A 467 -4.63 23.83 37.74
C GLU A 467 -5.89 24.55 37.23
N PRO A 468 -7.06 24.42 37.90
CA PRO A 468 -8.30 25.02 37.42
C PRO A 468 -8.22 26.55 37.38
N GLY A 469 -8.32 27.12 36.16
CA GLY A 469 -8.39 28.56 35.94
C GLY A 469 -9.77 29.18 36.21
N GLU A 470 -9.92 30.47 35.93
CA GLU A 470 -11.24 31.13 35.93
C GLU A 470 -12.09 30.70 34.73
N PHE A 471 -13.42 30.80 34.87
CA PHE A 471 -14.35 30.50 33.78
C PHE A 471 -14.34 31.61 32.72
N HIS A 472 -14.07 31.23 31.48
CA HIS A 472 -14.10 32.08 30.30
C HIS A 472 -15.42 31.91 29.56
N ILE A 473 -16.13 33.01 29.29
CA ILE A 473 -17.36 32.97 28.49
C ILE A 473 -16.98 32.73 27.03
N LEU A 474 -17.45 31.61 26.48
CA LEU A 474 -17.14 31.14 25.13
C LEU A 474 -18.04 31.83 24.09
N ASN A 475 -19.37 31.73 24.24
CA ASN A 475 -20.34 32.39 23.37
C ASN A 475 -21.78 32.35 23.93
N ALA A 476 -22.68 33.14 23.34
CA ALA A 476 -24.12 33.02 23.49
C ALA A 476 -24.69 31.83 22.70
N TYR A 477 -25.69 31.14 23.24
CA TYR A 477 -26.46 30.11 22.50
C TYR A 477 -27.92 30.53 22.35
N THR A 478 -28.56 30.16 21.23
CA THR A 478 -29.93 30.62 20.87
C THR A 478 -30.91 29.48 20.60
N GLY A 479 -30.49 28.22 20.82
CA GLY A 479 -31.33 27.03 20.72
C GLY A 479 -32.03 26.66 22.03
N ASP A 480 -33.14 25.91 21.93
CA ASP A 480 -33.89 25.40 23.10
C ASP A 480 -33.18 24.25 23.83
N THR A 481 -32.19 23.62 23.18
CA THR A 481 -31.33 22.59 23.74
C THR A 481 -29.94 23.14 24.07
N PRO A 482 -29.39 22.84 25.25
CA PRO A 482 -28.00 23.14 25.58
C PRO A 482 -27.06 22.60 24.49
N PRO A 483 -26.13 23.41 23.97
CA PRO A 483 -25.10 22.92 23.07
C PRO A 483 -24.22 21.89 23.81
N LEU A 484 -23.95 20.76 23.16
CA LEU A 484 -22.99 19.77 23.68
C LEU A 484 -21.58 20.33 23.47
N PHE A 485 -20.95 20.81 24.53
CA PHE A 485 -19.57 21.28 24.50
C PHE A 485 -18.66 20.10 24.86
N THR A 486 -17.76 19.74 23.95
CA THR A 486 -16.80 18.64 24.12
C THR A 486 -15.39 19.21 24.06
N ALA A 487 -14.52 18.74 24.95
CA ALA A 487 -13.11 19.09 24.93
C ALA A 487 -12.45 18.63 23.62
N CYS A 488 -11.53 19.44 23.07
CA CYS A 488 -10.70 18.99 21.96
C CYS A 488 -9.69 17.94 22.46
N THR A 489 -9.11 17.16 21.54
CA THR A 489 -8.03 16.23 21.87
C THR A 489 -6.88 16.98 22.56
N GLY A 490 -6.55 16.58 23.78
CA GLY A 490 -5.53 17.22 24.61
C GLY A 490 -6.03 18.28 25.60
N GLU A 491 -7.34 18.43 25.78
CA GLU A 491 -7.94 19.38 26.73
C GLU A 491 -8.74 18.64 27.80
N ASP A 492 -8.68 19.11 29.05
CA ASP A 492 -9.60 18.69 30.11
C ASP A 492 -10.32 19.95 30.60
N LEU A 493 -11.61 20.01 30.31
CA LEU A 493 -12.42 21.21 30.46
C LEU A 493 -13.54 20.95 31.44
N GLU A 494 -13.72 21.88 32.37
CA GLU A 494 -14.98 22.03 33.06
C GLU A 494 -15.73 23.18 32.44
N TRP A 495 -16.96 22.95 32.01
CA TRP A 495 -17.78 23.97 31.36
C TRP A 495 -19.15 24.06 31.99
N LYS A 496 -19.70 25.27 31.88
CA LYS A 496 -20.91 25.72 32.52
C LYS A 496 -21.80 26.38 31.49
N LEU A 497 -23.09 26.13 31.63
CA LEU A 497 -24.09 26.88 30.89
C LEU A 497 -24.75 27.87 31.84
N TYR A 498 -24.93 29.11 31.41
CA TYR A 498 -25.66 30.16 32.10
C TYR A 498 -26.92 30.49 31.30
N SER A 499 -28.06 30.76 31.92
CA SER A 499 -29.23 31.34 31.26
C SER A 499 -29.01 32.82 30.92
N ALA A 500 -29.90 33.40 30.11
CA ALA A 500 -29.84 34.80 29.66
C ALA A 500 -29.76 35.82 30.82
N ASP A 501 -30.28 35.47 31.99
CA ASP A 501 -30.27 36.25 33.25
C ASP A 501 -29.04 35.95 34.14
N GLY A 502 -28.09 35.13 33.69
CA GLY A 502 -26.79 34.90 34.34
C GLY A 502 -26.75 33.76 35.37
N LYS A 503 -27.77 32.89 35.40
CA LYS A 503 -27.83 31.78 36.36
C LYS A 503 -27.24 30.48 35.79
N GLU A 504 -26.38 29.83 36.57
CA GLU A 504 -25.76 28.55 36.22
C GLU A 504 -26.82 27.45 36.08
N LEU A 505 -26.89 26.83 34.90
CA LEU A 505 -27.84 25.78 34.52
C LEU A 505 -27.26 24.38 34.78
N PHE A 506 -25.99 24.15 34.47
CA PHE A 506 -25.24 22.96 34.88
C PHE A 506 -23.73 23.16 34.74
N VAL A 507 -22.97 22.26 35.38
CA VAL A 507 -21.53 22.09 35.22
C VAL A 507 -21.29 20.70 34.64
N GLN A 508 -20.45 20.62 33.62
CA GLN A 508 -20.03 19.35 33.05
C GLN A 508 -18.51 19.36 32.84
N ARG A 509 -17.86 18.25 33.17
CA ARG A 509 -16.47 18.01 32.82
C ARG A 509 -16.42 17.18 31.55
N THR A 510 -15.59 17.59 30.62
CA THR A 510 -15.25 16.83 29.42
C THR A 510 -13.74 16.70 29.38
N ASP A 511 -13.28 15.47 29.53
CA ASP A 511 -11.88 15.11 29.50
C ASP A 511 -11.55 14.56 28.11
N GLY A 512 -10.65 15.24 27.40
CA GLY A 512 -10.07 14.84 26.12
C GLY A 512 -8.56 14.64 26.21
N LEU A 513 -7.97 14.61 27.42
CA LEU A 513 -6.55 14.33 27.61
C LEU A 513 -6.30 12.83 27.32
N PRO A 514 -5.45 12.50 26.33
CA PRO A 514 -5.11 11.10 26.13
C PRO A 514 -4.26 10.62 27.32
N PRO A 515 -4.53 9.42 27.87
CA PRO A 515 -3.64 8.84 28.87
C PRO A 515 -2.24 8.60 28.27
N PRO A 516 -1.19 8.45 29.09
CA PRO A 516 0.14 8.14 28.58
C PRO A 516 0.18 6.81 27.84
N ALA A 517 1.10 6.68 26.88
CA ALA A 517 1.29 5.42 26.16
C ALA A 517 1.64 4.29 27.15
N PRO A 518 1.04 3.09 27.02
CA PRO A 518 1.31 2.00 27.95
C PRO A 518 2.75 1.49 27.80
N SER A 519 3.35 1.02 28.88
CA SER A 519 4.53 0.15 28.81
C SER A 519 4.09 -1.26 28.41
N LEU A 520 4.75 -1.83 27.40
CA LEU A 520 4.46 -3.17 26.89
C LEU A 520 5.62 -4.13 27.19
N SER A 521 5.35 -5.13 28.04
CA SER A 521 6.19 -6.31 28.24
C SER A 521 5.73 -7.41 27.30
N ALA A 522 6.44 -7.57 26.19
CA ALA A 522 6.21 -8.57 25.15
C ALA A 522 7.56 -8.94 24.51
N PRO A 523 7.64 -10.01 23.69
CA PRO A 523 8.81 -10.26 22.86
C PRO A 523 9.22 -9.00 22.06
N PRO A 524 10.53 -8.78 21.82
CA PRO A 524 10.98 -7.64 21.05
C PRO A 524 10.54 -7.73 19.58
N GLU A 525 10.59 -6.61 18.87
CA GLU A 525 10.27 -6.54 17.45
C GLU A 525 11.12 -7.54 16.64
N GLY A 526 10.47 -8.33 15.79
CA GLY A 526 11.09 -9.38 14.97
C GLY A 526 11.54 -10.64 15.73
N ALA A 527 11.23 -10.76 17.03
CA ALA A 527 11.68 -11.90 17.84
C ALA A 527 11.07 -13.24 17.36
N TRP A 528 11.78 -14.33 17.65
CA TRP A 528 11.30 -15.70 17.45
C TRP A 528 11.24 -16.40 18.81
N VAL A 529 10.08 -16.96 19.12
CA VAL A 529 9.81 -17.67 20.38
C VAL A 529 9.18 -19.03 20.10
N SER A 530 9.39 -20.00 20.99
CA SER A 530 9.00 -21.40 20.78
C SER A 530 7.95 -21.91 21.77
N GLY A 531 7.55 -21.08 22.74
CA GLY A 531 6.61 -21.42 23.80
C GLY A 531 5.47 -20.41 23.92
N ALA A 532 4.60 -20.62 24.91
CA ALA A 532 3.51 -19.71 25.22
C ALA A 532 4.07 -18.32 25.61
N VAL A 533 3.34 -17.27 25.23
CA VAL A 533 3.77 -15.89 25.44
C VAL A 533 2.79 -15.19 26.37
N GLY A 534 3.27 -14.77 27.53
CA GLY A 534 2.57 -13.84 28.41
C GLY A 534 2.90 -12.41 28.02
N ILE A 535 1.88 -11.62 27.67
CA ILE A 535 2.00 -10.21 27.36
C ILE A 535 1.41 -9.44 28.54
N GLN A 536 2.13 -8.41 28.99
CA GLN A 536 1.64 -7.49 30.01
C GLN A 536 1.75 -6.07 29.49
N SER A 537 0.70 -5.30 29.72
CA SER A 537 0.61 -3.89 29.38
C SER A 537 0.22 -3.14 30.65
N SER A 538 0.97 -2.10 30.98
CA SER A 538 0.75 -1.26 32.16
C SER A 538 0.97 0.21 31.83
N VAL A 539 0.49 1.11 32.67
CA VAL A 539 0.70 2.55 32.49
C VAL A 539 1.83 3.01 33.44
N PRO A 540 2.77 3.88 33.01
CA PRO A 540 3.93 4.26 33.82
C PRO A 540 3.62 4.91 35.19
N ALA A 541 2.45 5.54 35.33
CA ALA A 541 1.92 6.02 36.59
C ALA A 541 0.58 5.31 36.85
N ALA A 542 0.36 4.84 38.07
CA ALA A 542 -0.90 4.23 38.48
C ALA A 542 -1.98 5.31 38.60
N GLU A 543 -2.48 5.77 37.45
CA GLU A 543 -3.65 6.64 37.37
C GLU A 543 -4.90 5.79 37.61
N GLU A 544 -5.63 6.11 38.67
CA GLU A 544 -6.83 5.39 39.08
C GLU A 544 -7.89 5.48 37.97
N GLY A 545 -8.31 4.32 37.43
CA GLY A 545 -9.30 4.23 36.36
C GLY A 545 -8.75 4.07 34.93
N VAL A 546 -7.43 4.11 34.72
CA VAL A 546 -6.83 3.85 33.40
C VAL A 546 -6.60 2.34 33.20
N LYS A 547 -7.16 1.78 32.13
CA LYS A 547 -7.05 0.38 31.72
C LYS A 547 -6.25 0.27 30.44
N THR A 548 -5.53 -0.82 30.23
CA THR A 548 -4.87 -1.05 28.93
C THR A 548 -5.56 -2.16 28.14
N GLN A 549 -5.71 -1.96 26.83
CA GLN A 549 -6.22 -2.97 25.91
C GLN A 549 -5.08 -3.45 25.03
N ILE A 550 -4.94 -4.77 24.95
CA ILE A 550 -3.98 -5.47 24.09
C ILE A 550 -4.78 -6.19 23.01
N ARG A 551 -4.39 -6.02 21.75
CA ARG A 551 -4.90 -6.77 20.61
C ARG A 551 -3.75 -7.53 19.95
N ALA A 552 -3.95 -8.81 19.68
CA ALA A 552 -3.02 -9.65 18.94
C ALA A 552 -3.71 -10.21 17.70
N ASN A 553 -3.10 -9.98 16.53
CA ASN A 553 -3.48 -10.65 15.29
C ASN A 553 -2.46 -11.74 14.99
N LEU A 554 -2.90 -13.00 15.04
CA LEU A 554 -2.10 -14.18 14.74
C LEU A 554 -2.38 -14.60 13.30
N GLN A 555 -1.37 -14.53 12.45
CA GLN A 555 -1.43 -14.95 11.04
C GLN A 555 -0.78 -16.32 10.90
N TYR A 556 -1.59 -17.32 10.53
CA TYR A 556 -1.19 -18.71 10.40
C TYR A 556 -0.70 -19.02 8.97
N PRO A 557 0.16 -20.05 8.80
CA PRO A 557 0.59 -20.51 7.48
C PRO A 557 -0.57 -20.95 6.57
N SER A 558 -1.68 -21.41 7.15
CA SER A 558 -2.91 -21.78 6.44
C SER A 558 -3.66 -20.58 5.84
N GLY A 559 -3.23 -19.34 6.11
CA GLY A 559 -3.96 -18.12 5.78
C GLY A 559 -5.06 -17.78 6.79
N ARG A 560 -5.30 -18.63 7.81
CA ARG A 560 -6.18 -18.30 8.93
C ARG A 560 -5.62 -17.09 9.68
N VAL A 561 -6.51 -16.19 10.10
CA VAL A 561 -6.18 -15.08 10.99
C VAL A 561 -7.01 -15.23 12.25
N GLU A 562 -6.37 -15.27 13.41
CA GLU A 562 -7.02 -15.29 14.72
C GLU A 562 -6.76 -13.97 15.43
N ARG A 563 -7.77 -13.45 16.12
CA ARG A 563 -7.67 -12.20 16.86
C ARG A 563 -7.93 -12.47 18.33
N LEU A 564 -6.97 -12.09 19.16
CA LEU A 564 -7.08 -12.18 20.61
C LEU A 564 -7.06 -10.78 21.19
N GLU A 565 -7.86 -10.56 22.23
CA GLU A 565 -7.91 -9.30 22.96
C GLU A 565 -7.82 -9.57 24.46
N GLY A 566 -7.13 -8.69 25.18
CA GLY A 566 -6.96 -8.79 26.63
C GLY A 566 -6.89 -7.42 27.29
N GLU A 567 -7.34 -7.35 28.54
CA GLU A 567 -7.20 -6.16 29.37
C GLU A 567 -6.00 -6.35 30.32
N ASN A 568 -5.01 -5.46 30.25
CA ASN A 568 -3.73 -5.47 31.00
C ASN A 568 -2.82 -6.68 30.75
N THR A 569 -3.36 -7.87 30.56
CA THR A 569 -2.61 -9.07 30.23
C THR A 569 -3.26 -9.80 29.06
N LEU A 570 -2.43 -10.47 28.28
CA LEU A 570 -2.87 -11.36 27.21
C LEU A 570 -1.94 -12.57 27.17
N ALA A 571 -2.51 -13.76 27.33
CA ALA A 571 -1.78 -15.00 27.15
C ALA A 571 -2.02 -15.52 25.73
N ILE A 572 -0.93 -15.80 25.02
CA ILE A 572 -0.96 -16.50 23.75
C ILE A 572 -0.43 -17.90 23.98
N GLU A 573 -1.33 -18.88 23.94
CA GLU A 573 -0.99 -20.29 24.02
C GLU A 573 -0.16 -20.73 22.81
N VAL A 574 0.58 -21.83 22.96
CA VAL A 574 1.39 -22.39 21.87
C VAL A 574 0.47 -22.79 20.70
N PRO A 575 0.61 -22.15 19.52
CA PRO A 575 -0.25 -22.48 18.40
C PRO A 575 0.04 -23.88 17.85
N LYS A 576 -1.02 -24.63 17.51
CA LYS A 576 -0.89 -25.96 16.90
C LYS A 576 -0.26 -25.93 15.50
N GLU A 577 -0.53 -24.87 14.76
CA GLU A 577 0.06 -24.56 13.46
C GLU A 577 1.17 -23.52 13.66
N SER A 578 2.36 -23.72 13.12
CA SER A 578 3.46 -22.74 13.23
C SER A 578 4.42 -22.83 12.02
N PRO A 579 5.20 -21.77 11.69
CA PRO A 579 5.35 -20.50 12.42
C PRO A 579 4.15 -19.56 12.29
N VAL A 580 3.76 -18.89 13.38
CA VAL A 580 2.68 -17.89 13.41
C VAL A 580 3.26 -16.50 13.59
N ILE A 581 2.91 -15.58 12.69
CA ILE A 581 3.29 -14.17 12.81
C ILE A 581 2.26 -13.50 13.71
N VAL A 582 2.72 -12.89 14.79
CA VAL A 582 1.89 -12.18 15.77
C VAL A 582 2.12 -10.69 15.63
N THR A 583 1.09 -9.94 15.24
CA THR A 583 1.08 -8.47 15.27
C THR A 583 0.30 -8.01 16.50
N LEU A 584 1.00 -7.42 17.46
CA LEU A 584 0.44 -6.84 18.68
C LEU A 584 0.18 -5.35 18.51
N THR A 585 -0.89 -4.88 19.15
CA THR A 585 -1.16 -3.46 19.36
C THR A 585 -1.68 -3.27 20.78
N ALA A 586 -1.10 -2.32 21.52
CA ALA A 586 -1.55 -1.96 22.86
C ALA A 586 -1.92 -0.47 22.93
N ILE A 587 -2.99 -0.16 23.67
CA ILE A 587 -3.46 1.19 23.98
C ILE A 587 -3.85 1.29 25.45
N ALA A 588 -3.80 2.49 26.01
CA ALA A 588 -4.41 2.80 27.30
C ALA A 588 -5.72 3.56 27.07
N LEU A 589 -6.69 3.31 27.93
CA LEU A 589 -8.01 3.92 27.98
C LEU A 589 -8.23 4.47 29.38
N ASP A 590 -8.54 5.74 29.50
CA ASP A 590 -8.96 6.33 30.77
C ASP A 590 -10.46 6.06 31.06
N ALA A 591 -10.96 6.58 32.19
CA ALA A 591 -12.36 6.44 32.57
C ALA A 591 -13.33 7.22 31.66
N ALA A 592 -12.85 8.22 30.91
CA ALA A 592 -13.61 9.00 29.95
C ALA A 592 -13.67 8.35 28.55
N GLY A 593 -12.85 7.33 28.30
CA GLY A 593 -12.76 6.60 27.05
C GLY A 593 -11.69 7.14 26.07
N ASN A 594 -10.83 8.06 26.50
CA ASN A 594 -9.76 8.60 25.66
C ASN A 594 -8.67 7.55 25.42
N GLN A 595 -8.14 7.52 24.19
CA GLN A 595 -7.10 6.57 23.79
C GLN A 595 -5.71 7.21 23.83
N SER A 596 -4.75 6.49 24.42
CA SER A 596 -3.34 6.85 24.30
C SER A 596 -2.77 6.56 22.89
N PRO A 597 -1.56 7.08 22.58
CA PRO A 597 -0.83 6.64 21.39
C PRO A 597 -0.63 5.12 21.37
N LYS A 598 -0.82 4.53 20.18
CA LYS A 598 -0.71 3.09 19.97
C LYS A 598 0.75 2.64 20.02
N ILE A 599 1.01 1.52 20.68
CA ILE A 599 2.27 0.79 20.58
C ILE A 599 2.02 -0.49 19.81
N SER A 600 2.84 -0.75 18.79
CA SER A 600 2.77 -1.96 17.98
C SER A 600 4.07 -2.75 18.08
N ARG A 601 3.95 -4.09 18.06
CA ARG A 601 5.08 -5.00 17.94
C ARG A 601 4.73 -6.19 17.07
N THR A 602 5.67 -6.69 16.28
CA THR A 602 5.53 -7.94 15.53
C THR A 602 6.59 -8.95 15.94
N PHE A 603 6.20 -10.19 16.19
CA PHE A 603 7.13 -11.30 16.47
C PHE A 603 6.56 -12.63 15.94
N THR A 604 7.34 -13.70 15.95
CA THR A 604 6.95 -15.01 15.42
C THR A 604 6.98 -16.09 16.50
N ILE A 605 5.91 -16.89 16.58
CA ILE A 605 5.87 -18.10 17.42
C ILE A 605 6.10 -19.32 16.52
N ASP A 606 7.21 -20.02 16.73
CA ASP A 606 7.55 -21.26 16.04
C ASP A 606 7.80 -22.39 17.03
N ALA A 607 6.76 -23.17 17.27
CA ALA A 607 6.78 -24.26 18.24
C ALA A 607 6.94 -25.64 17.61
N ASN A 608 6.81 -25.76 16.29
CA ASN A 608 6.87 -27.03 15.56
C ASN A 608 8.23 -27.28 14.87
N SER A 609 9.14 -26.31 14.89
CA SER A 609 10.44 -26.43 14.22
C SER A 609 11.62 -26.63 15.18
N VAL A 610 12.55 -27.50 14.81
CA VAL A 610 13.91 -27.57 15.37
C VAL A 610 14.89 -27.00 14.36
N TYR A 611 15.75 -26.09 14.79
CA TYR A 611 16.71 -25.42 13.93
C TYR A 611 18.08 -26.06 14.04
N VAL A 612 18.72 -26.28 12.89
CA VAL A 612 20.06 -26.86 12.79
C VAL A 612 20.94 -25.99 11.88
N SER A 613 22.21 -25.84 12.25
CA SER A 613 23.21 -25.07 11.51
C SER A 613 24.60 -25.65 11.75
N ASN A 614 25.51 -25.52 10.79
CA ASN A 614 26.93 -25.85 10.98
C ASN A 614 27.63 -24.93 12.01
N ARG A 615 27.00 -23.83 12.39
CA ARG A 615 27.43 -22.91 13.46
C ARG A 615 26.57 -23.04 14.72
N GLY A 616 25.75 -24.08 14.79
CA GLY A 616 24.96 -24.40 15.97
C GLY A 616 25.81 -24.83 17.15
N LEU A 617 25.14 -25.14 18.26
CA LEU A 617 25.76 -25.59 19.49
C LEU A 617 25.43 -27.07 19.74
N PRO A 618 26.36 -27.87 20.29
CA PRO A 618 26.07 -29.24 20.71
C PRO A 618 24.92 -29.33 21.73
N ASP A 619 24.84 -28.32 22.62
CA ASP A 619 23.80 -28.13 23.64
C ASP A 619 22.78 -27.04 23.23
N GLY A 620 22.59 -26.83 21.92
CA GLY A 620 21.54 -25.98 21.38
C GLY A 620 20.16 -26.46 21.82
N ASP A 621 19.23 -25.53 22.04
CA ASP A 621 17.84 -25.85 22.42
C ASP A 621 16.93 -26.04 21.19
N GLY A 622 17.53 -26.02 19.99
CA GLY A 622 16.84 -26.19 18.73
C GLY A 622 15.96 -25.00 18.35
N SER A 623 16.03 -23.88 19.06
CA SER A 623 15.40 -22.63 18.64
C SER A 623 16.20 -21.95 17.53
N ARG A 624 15.57 -21.01 16.82
CA ARG A 624 16.23 -20.27 15.73
C ARG A 624 17.50 -19.53 16.19
N ASN A 625 17.53 -19.07 17.44
CA ASN A 625 18.64 -18.27 17.99
C ASN A 625 19.70 -19.13 18.69
N ARG A 626 19.39 -20.39 19.03
CA ARG A 626 20.32 -21.38 19.56
C ARG A 626 20.13 -22.73 18.82
N PRO A 627 20.42 -22.76 17.51
CA PRO A 627 20.27 -23.98 16.73
C PRO A 627 21.24 -25.06 17.24
N VAL A 628 20.87 -26.32 17.03
CA VAL A 628 21.78 -27.44 17.27
C VAL A 628 22.79 -27.56 16.12
N ASP A 629 23.94 -28.18 16.38
CA ASP A 629 25.05 -28.28 15.43
C ASP A 629 24.96 -29.44 14.43
N SER A 630 24.06 -30.40 14.69
CA SER A 630 23.98 -31.67 13.96
C SER A 630 22.55 -32.10 13.68
N LEU A 631 22.34 -32.74 12.54
CA LEU A 631 21.02 -33.25 12.15
C LEU A 631 20.56 -34.41 13.05
N GLU A 632 21.51 -35.21 13.56
CA GLU A 632 21.22 -36.27 14.54
C GLU A 632 20.59 -35.68 15.80
N ARG A 633 21.23 -34.66 16.41
CA ARG A 633 20.66 -33.99 17.57
C ARG A 633 19.34 -33.29 17.25
N ALA A 634 19.20 -32.73 16.04
CA ALA A 634 17.95 -32.11 15.61
C ALA A 634 16.80 -33.10 15.53
N LEU A 635 17.05 -34.32 15.04
CA LEU A 635 16.06 -35.40 14.96
C LEU A 635 15.67 -35.91 16.35
N GLU A 636 16.64 -36.10 17.25
CA GLU A 636 16.38 -36.46 18.64
C GLU A 636 15.52 -35.41 19.33
N LEU A 637 15.90 -34.14 19.22
CA LEU A 637 15.19 -33.05 19.85
C LEU A 637 13.80 -32.85 19.24
N ALA A 638 13.64 -33.07 17.94
CA ALA A 638 12.33 -33.05 17.30
C ALA A 638 11.41 -34.12 17.89
N GLN A 639 11.93 -35.31 18.13
CA GLN A 639 11.19 -36.40 18.79
C GLN A 639 10.90 -36.08 20.27
N GLU A 640 11.88 -35.61 21.03
CA GLU A 640 11.75 -35.23 22.46
C GLU A 640 10.67 -34.14 22.66
N LEU A 641 10.62 -33.15 21.76
CA LEU A 641 9.71 -32.01 21.84
C LEU A 641 8.39 -32.22 21.07
N GLY A 642 8.21 -33.35 20.39
CA GLY A 642 7.02 -33.61 19.56
C GLY A 642 6.89 -32.68 18.35
N ARG A 643 8.02 -32.22 17.80
CA ARG A 643 8.11 -31.32 16.64
C ARG A 643 8.24 -32.11 15.35
N SER A 644 7.56 -31.65 14.31
CA SER A 644 7.50 -32.33 13.00
C SER A 644 8.31 -31.64 11.90
N SER A 645 8.96 -30.50 12.19
CA SER A 645 9.77 -29.76 11.21
C SER A 645 11.21 -29.60 11.70
N ILE A 646 12.17 -29.77 10.80
CA ILE A 646 13.58 -29.42 11.01
C ILE A 646 13.98 -28.39 9.96
N ARG A 647 14.49 -27.24 10.43
CA ARG A 647 14.89 -26.09 9.61
C ARG A 647 16.41 -26.02 9.52
N ILE A 648 16.96 -26.23 8.32
CA ILE A 648 18.39 -26.10 8.05
C ILE A 648 18.70 -24.63 7.71
N GLN A 649 19.49 -23.96 8.55
CA GLN A 649 19.81 -22.54 8.34
C GLN A 649 20.87 -22.32 7.25
N ASP A 650 21.83 -23.22 7.18
CA ASP A 650 22.92 -23.21 6.20
C ASP A 650 23.23 -24.62 5.71
N SER A 651 24.11 -25.34 6.40
CA SER A 651 24.55 -26.68 6.00
C SER A 651 24.73 -27.60 7.20
N VAL A 652 24.62 -28.91 7.00
CA VAL A 652 24.94 -29.93 7.99
C VAL A 652 25.75 -31.04 7.36
N SER A 653 26.65 -31.65 8.13
CA SER A 653 27.44 -32.79 7.68
C SER A 653 27.01 -34.08 8.37
N ILE A 654 26.95 -35.17 7.62
CA ILE A 654 26.61 -36.50 8.12
C ILE A 654 27.74 -37.44 7.74
N ASP A 655 28.40 -38.05 8.73
CA ASP A 655 29.60 -38.86 8.50
C ASP A 655 29.44 -40.36 8.77
N LYS A 656 28.31 -40.74 9.37
CA LYS A 656 27.84 -42.11 9.64
C LYS A 656 26.40 -42.28 9.14
N PRO A 657 25.92 -43.51 8.91
CA PRO A 657 24.52 -43.72 8.54
C PRO A 657 23.54 -43.11 9.57
N LEU A 658 22.60 -42.29 9.10
CA LEU A 658 21.60 -41.61 9.91
C LEU A 658 20.20 -42.10 9.56
N THR A 659 19.49 -42.64 10.54
CA THR A 659 18.10 -43.06 10.39
C THR A 659 17.18 -41.87 10.57
N MET A 660 16.31 -41.62 9.60
CA MET A 660 15.35 -40.53 9.65
C MET A 660 14.18 -40.89 10.58
N VAL A 661 13.70 -39.89 11.31
CA VAL A 661 12.53 -40.02 12.18
C VAL A 661 11.25 -39.86 11.32
N PRO A 662 10.32 -40.83 11.34
CA PRO A 662 9.04 -40.72 10.66
C PRO A 662 8.24 -39.48 11.06
N GLY A 663 7.53 -38.88 10.10
CA GLY A 663 6.68 -37.70 10.32
C GLY A 663 7.43 -36.37 10.28
N VAL A 664 8.76 -36.39 10.09
CA VAL A 664 9.57 -35.18 10.03
C VAL A 664 9.68 -34.63 8.60
N THR A 665 9.53 -33.31 8.49
CA THR A 665 9.86 -32.52 7.30
C THR A 665 11.20 -31.82 7.50
N LEU A 666 12.15 -32.02 6.58
CA LEU A 666 13.40 -31.29 6.51
C LEU A 666 13.25 -30.20 5.46
N GLU A 667 13.47 -28.95 5.87
CA GLU A 667 13.31 -27.80 4.99
C GLU A 667 14.40 -26.75 5.20
N SER A 668 14.75 -26.03 4.13
CA SER A 668 15.54 -24.81 4.26
C SER A 668 14.83 -23.77 5.12
N LEU A 669 15.61 -23.04 5.93
CA LEU A 669 15.11 -21.82 6.57
C LEU A 669 14.90 -20.68 5.55
N SER A 670 15.75 -20.60 4.52
CA SER A 670 15.71 -19.52 3.53
C SER A 670 14.62 -19.81 2.50
N THR A 671 13.90 -18.80 2.02
CA THR A 671 13.00 -18.88 0.85
C THR A 671 13.72 -18.76 -0.49
N GLU A 672 15.01 -18.42 -0.47
CA GLU A 672 15.82 -18.19 -1.68
C GLU A 672 16.92 -19.25 -1.86
N LYS A 673 17.51 -19.73 -0.77
CA LYS A 673 18.60 -20.72 -0.78
C LYS A 673 18.11 -22.09 -0.32
N LEU A 674 18.67 -23.14 -0.90
CA LEU A 674 18.46 -24.52 -0.43
C LEU A 674 19.25 -24.75 0.85
N GLY A 675 18.69 -25.54 1.77
CA GLY A 675 19.43 -26.03 2.95
C GLY A 675 20.35 -27.17 2.52
N GLU A 676 21.60 -27.18 2.95
CA GLU A 676 22.57 -28.17 2.45
C GLU A 676 22.78 -29.35 3.42
N ILE A 677 22.73 -30.57 2.90
CA ILE A 677 23.11 -31.79 3.61
C ILE A 677 24.34 -32.37 2.90
N ASN A 678 25.48 -32.32 3.57
CA ASN A 678 26.75 -32.85 3.08
C ASN A 678 26.97 -34.25 3.67
N LEU A 679 26.88 -35.26 2.82
CA LEU A 679 27.25 -36.62 3.19
C LEU A 679 28.76 -36.75 3.01
N ILE A 680 29.44 -37.14 4.09
CA ILE A 680 30.90 -37.33 4.13
C ILE A 680 31.23 -38.72 4.69
N LYS A 681 32.45 -39.24 4.47
CA LYS A 681 32.88 -40.57 4.97
C LYS A 681 31.88 -41.72 4.67
N GLN A 682 31.15 -42.22 5.66
CA GLN A 682 30.13 -43.27 5.55
C GLN A 682 28.69 -42.75 5.66
N GLY A 683 28.52 -41.43 5.61
CA GLY A 683 27.24 -40.75 5.73
C GLY A 683 26.24 -41.21 4.67
N LYS A 684 25.03 -41.54 5.13
CA LYS A 684 23.86 -41.84 4.30
C LYS A 684 22.58 -41.62 5.10
N LEU A 685 21.47 -41.44 4.41
CA LEU A 685 20.13 -41.28 4.99
C LEU A 685 19.36 -42.59 4.86
N ILE A 686 18.79 -43.08 5.97
CA ILE A 686 18.00 -44.32 5.98
C ILE A 686 16.55 -43.96 6.31
N ILE A 687 15.63 -44.27 5.40
CA ILE A 687 14.18 -44.07 5.56
C ILE A 687 13.56 -45.40 6.00
N THR A 688 12.98 -45.42 7.19
CA THR A 688 12.29 -46.57 7.79
C THR A 688 10.77 -46.42 7.65
N PRO A 689 9.94 -47.42 8.03
CA PRO A 689 8.49 -47.34 7.88
C PRO A 689 7.88 -46.06 8.46
N GLY A 690 7.10 -45.35 7.65
CA GLY A 690 6.61 -43.99 7.91
C GLY A 690 6.99 -43.03 6.78
N THR A 691 6.57 -41.77 6.86
CA THR A 691 6.81 -40.77 5.81
C THR A 691 7.84 -39.74 6.25
N VAL A 692 8.79 -39.42 5.38
CA VAL A 692 9.79 -38.35 5.58
C VAL A 692 9.75 -37.43 4.37
N LEU A 693 9.75 -36.12 4.61
CA LEU A 693 9.64 -35.11 3.55
C LEU A 693 10.91 -34.26 3.49
N PHE A 694 11.50 -34.12 2.30
CA PHE A 694 12.57 -33.17 2.02
C PHE A 694 12.03 -32.07 1.11
N ARG A 695 12.18 -30.81 1.55
CA ARG A 695 11.72 -29.65 0.81
C ARG A 695 12.83 -28.63 0.70
N ARG A 696 13.17 -28.24 -0.52
CA ARG A 696 14.14 -27.15 -0.76
C ARG A 696 15.51 -27.46 -0.13
N ILE A 697 15.97 -28.70 -0.33
CA ILE A 697 17.25 -29.21 0.19
C ILE A 697 18.23 -29.45 -0.96
N ALA A 698 19.52 -29.25 -0.72
CA ALA A 698 20.62 -29.71 -1.57
C ALA A 698 21.40 -30.80 -0.84
N ILE A 699 21.34 -32.03 -1.33
CA ILE A 699 22.09 -33.18 -0.79
C ILE A 699 23.36 -33.34 -1.64
N ARG A 700 24.54 -33.27 -1.02
CA ARG A 700 25.83 -33.40 -1.70
C ARG A 700 26.61 -34.59 -1.13
N SER A 701 27.19 -35.41 -1.99
CA SER A 701 28.03 -36.54 -1.58
C SER A 701 29.28 -36.64 -2.45
N GLU A 702 30.44 -36.58 -1.80
CA GLU A 702 31.74 -36.95 -2.39
C GLU A 702 32.29 -38.23 -1.73
N THR A 703 31.40 -39.05 -1.16
CA THR A 703 31.76 -40.20 -0.32
C THR A 703 32.01 -41.48 -1.11
N GLN A 704 32.64 -42.45 -0.43
CA GLN A 704 32.69 -43.84 -0.90
C GLN A 704 31.40 -44.62 -0.57
N SER A 705 30.50 -44.06 0.24
CA SER A 705 29.27 -44.72 0.69
C SER A 705 28.18 -44.58 -0.36
N SER A 706 27.74 -45.73 -0.87
CA SER A 706 26.75 -45.85 -1.94
C SER A 706 25.86 -47.04 -1.58
N PRO A 707 24.53 -46.87 -1.40
CA PRO A 707 23.73 -45.68 -1.72
C PRO A 707 23.77 -44.57 -0.66
N VAL A 708 23.45 -43.33 -1.08
CA VAL A 708 23.34 -42.17 -0.17
C VAL A 708 21.98 -42.02 0.49
N ILE A 709 20.93 -42.54 -0.13
CA ILE A 709 19.59 -42.64 0.46
C ILE A 709 19.10 -44.08 0.32
N GLU A 710 18.71 -44.68 1.43
CA GLU A 710 18.23 -46.06 1.50
C GLU A 710 16.80 -46.10 2.06
N ILE A 711 15.86 -46.65 1.30
CA ILE A 711 14.44 -46.73 1.68
C ILE A 711 14.08 -48.18 2.04
N ARG A 712 13.75 -48.40 3.32
CA ARG A 712 13.44 -49.70 3.94
C ARG A 712 11.99 -49.71 4.42
N GLY A 713 11.03 -49.76 3.48
CA GLY A 713 9.59 -49.85 3.78
C GLY A 713 8.92 -48.51 4.14
N GLY A 714 9.65 -47.40 4.09
CA GLY A 714 9.13 -46.05 4.30
C GLY A 714 8.69 -45.34 3.02
N ASN A 715 8.17 -44.12 3.17
CA ASN A 715 7.85 -43.21 2.09
C ASN A 715 8.78 -42.00 2.14
N LEU A 716 9.50 -41.75 1.06
CA LEU A 716 10.29 -40.54 0.87
C LEU A 716 9.59 -39.62 -0.12
N GLU A 717 9.34 -38.39 0.30
CA GLU A 717 8.83 -37.32 -0.57
C GLU A 717 9.87 -36.21 -0.69
N MET A 718 10.31 -35.92 -1.91
CA MET A 718 11.28 -34.86 -2.22
C MET A 718 10.61 -33.83 -3.12
N THR A 719 10.63 -32.56 -2.72
CA THR A 719 10.12 -31.44 -3.52
C THR A 719 11.14 -30.32 -3.55
N ASP A 720 11.35 -29.72 -4.73
CA ASP A 720 12.32 -28.63 -4.94
C ASP A 720 13.73 -28.97 -4.41
N THR A 721 14.12 -30.24 -4.51
CA THR A 721 15.31 -30.79 -3.87
C THR A 721 16.33 -31.26 -4.90
N ASN A 722 17.59 -30.98 -4.66
CA ASN A 722 18.69 -31.34 -5.56
C ASN A 722 19.63 -32.33 -4.89
N LEU A 723 19.93 -33.43 -5.56
CA LEU A 723 20.91 -34.42 -5.13
C LEU A 723 22.09 -34.39 -6.10
N PHE A 724 23.29 -34.19 -5.59
CA PHE A 724 24.54 -34.22 -6.35
C PHE A 724 25.52 -35.24 -5.76
N MET A 725 26.08 -36.09 -6.61
CA MET A 725 27.11 -37.05 -6.21
C MET A 725 28.28 -37.08 -7.18
N LYS A 726 29.48 -37.27 -6.64
CA LYS A 726 30.71 -37.51 -7.41
C LYS A 726 31.52 -38.63 -6.79
N GLY A 727 32.05 -39.57 -7.60
CA GLY A 727 32.87 -40.69 -7.10
C GLY A 727 33.15 -41.76 -8.15
N SER A 728 33.43 -43.01 -7.74
CA SER A 728 33.76 -44.11 -8.68
C SER A 728 32.53 -44.92 -9.10
N ALA A 729 31.80 -45.46 -8.12
CA ALA A 729 30.62 -46.29 -8.31
C ALA A 729 29.45 -45.74 -7.47
N LEU A 730 28.47 -45.13 -8.12
CA LEU A 730 27.44 -44.33 -7.46
C LEU A 730 26.06 -44.99 -7.54
N ARG A 731 25.31 -44.96 -6.43
CA ARG A 731 23.89 -45.24 -6.36
C ARG A 731 23.25 -44.12 -5.55
N ALA A 732 22.34 -43.35 -6.14
CA ALA A 732 21.75 -42.23 -5.42
C ALA A 732 20.72 -42.73 -4.41
N MET A 733 19.69 -43.41 -4.91
CA MET A 733 18.60 -43.94 -4.11
C MET A 733 18.46 -45.44 -4.32
N VAL A 734 18.31 -46.18 -3.22
CA VAL A 734 18.01 -47.63 -3.22
C VAL A 734 16.79 -47.87 -2.36
N GLY A 735 15.70 -48.37 -2.96
CA GLY A 735 14.49 -48.79 -2.26
C GLY A 735 14.24 -50.28 -2.39
N THR A 736 13.80 -50.94 -1.32
CA THR A 736 13.42 -52.38 -1.34
C THR A 736 11.94 -52.63 -1.04
N SER A 737 11.24 -51.61 -0.55
CA SER A 737 9.79 -51.56 -0.36
C SER A 737 9.39 -50.14 0.04
N GLY A 738 8.13 -49.76 -0.14
CA GLY A 738 7.61 -48.44 0.20
C GLY A 738 7.45 -47.49 -0.99
N GLY A 739 7.51 -46.19 -0.75
CA GLY A 739 7.21 -45.14 -1.73
C GLY A 739 8.36 -44.17 -1.96
N ILE A 740 8.61 -43.80 -3.21
CA ILE A 740 9.58 -42.77 -3.60
C ILE A 740 8.86 -41.77 -4.50
N TYR A 741 8.68 -40.56 -3.99
CA TYR A 741 8.00 -39.47 -4.68
C TYR A 741 8.94 -38.30 -4.82
N VAL A 742 9.22 -37.88 -6.05
CA VAL A 742 10.17 -36.80 -6.35
C VAL A 742 9.48 -35.81 -7.30
N ALA A 743 9.44 -34.54 -6.93
CA ALA A 743 8.78 -33.48 -7.68
C ALA A 743 9.67 -32.23 -7.81
N ASN A 744 9.71 -31.61 -9.00
CA ASN A 744 10.46 -30.36 -9.25
C ASN A 744 11.91 -30.41 -8.75
N SER A 745 12.57 -31.55 -8.93
CA SER A 745 13.82 -31.89 -8.26
C SER A 745 14.85 -32.38 -9.26
N SER A 746 16.12 -32.44 -8.84
CA SER A 746 17.18 -32.99 -9.69
C SER A 746 18.07 -34.02 -8.99
N ILE A 747 18.53 -35.01 -9.76
CA ILE A 747 19.46 -36.06 -9.33
C ILE A 747 20.62 -36.07 -10.32
N ASN A 748 21.81 -35.66 -9.87
CA ASN A 748 22.98 -35.46 -10.73
C ASN A 748 24.15 -36.30 -10.23
N LEU A 749 24.59 -37.26 -11.04
CA LEU A 749 25.68 -38.17 -10.74
C LEU A 749 26.83 -38.01 -11.75
N ASP A 750 28.05 -37.83 -11.25
CA ASP A 750 29.29 -37.83 -12.05
C ASP A 750 30.24 -38.91 -11.50
N ALA A 751 30.21 -40.09 -12.11
CA ALA A 751 30.98 -41.26 -11.72
C ALA A 751 32.15 -41.54 -12.66
N LEU A 752 33.22 -42.13 -12.13
CA LEU A 752 34.34 -42.61 -12.94
C LEU A 752 34.03 -43.94 -13.65
N GLU A 753 33.39 -44.89 -12.96
CA GLU A 753 33.16 -46.24 -13.48
C GLU A 753 31.68 -46.51 -13.73
N SER A 754 30.85 -46.46 -12.68
CA SER A 754 29.44 -46.81 -12.79
C SER A 754 28.51 -45.90 -11.98
N ALA A 755 27.29 -45.69 -12.47
CA ALA A 755 26.29 -44.92 -11.75
C ALA A 755 24.85 -45.39 -12.01
N THR A 756 24.04 -45.43 -10.96
CA THR A 756 22.58 -45.62 -11.04
C THR A 756 21.89 -44.53 -10.23
N ALA A 757 21.04 -43.70 -10.86
CA ALA A 757 20.33 -42.64 -10.12
C ALA A 757 19.28 -43.23 -9.16
N LEU A 758 18.46 -44.15 -9.63
CA LEU A 758 17.46 -44.81 -8.80
C LEU A 758 17.47 -46.31 -9.04
N TRP A 759 17.67 -47.09 -7.97
CA TRP A 759 17.42 -48.52 -7.96
C TRP A 759 16.26 -48.80 -6.99
N ALA A 760 15.24 -49.52 -7.45
CA ALA A 760 14.06 -49.81 -6.64
C ALA A 760 13.58 -51.25 -6.83
N GLU A 761 13.19 -51.89 -5.73
CA GLU A 761 12.56 -53.20 -5.70
C GLU A 761 11.28 -53.12 -4.87
N ASP A 762 10.16 -53.66 -5.36
CA ASP A 762 8.85 -53.65 -4.67
C ASP A 762 8.37 -52.26 -4.19
N CYS A 763 8.82 -51.19 -4.85
CA CYS A 763 8.44 -49.81 -4.52
C CYS A 763 7.35 -49.25 -5.46
N THR A 764 6.63 -48.24 -4.96
CA THR A 764 5.91 -47.29 -5.81
C THR A 764 6.81 -46.08 -6.05
N VAL A 765 7.18 -45.83 -7.30
CA VAL A 765 8.04 -44.72 -7.71
C VAL A 765 7.24 -43.74 -8.55
N SER A 766 7.27 -42.46 -8.17
CA SER A 766 6.64 -41.37 -8.91
C SER A 766 7.61 -40.19 -9.06
N LEU A 767 7.92 -39.84 -10.29
CA LEU A 767 8.79 -38.73 -10.65
C LEU A 767 7.97 -37.69 -11.42
N GLN A 768 7.88 -36.47 -10.90
CA GLN A 768 7.18 -35.36 -11.54
C GLN A 768 8.16 -34.23 -11.80
N ASP A 769 8.25 -33.76 -13.05
CA ASP A 769 9.10 -32.64 -13.45
C ASP A 769 10.53 -32.75 -12.88
N THR A 770 11.05 -33.98 -12.88
CA THR A 770 12.32 -34.35 -12.25
C THR A 770 13.40 -34.49 -13.31
N ALA A 771 14.56 -33.86 -13.06
CA ALA A 771 15.73 -33.95 -13.93
C ALA A 771 16.73 -34.97 -13.38
N ILE A 772 16.98 -36.04 -14.13
CA ILE A 772 17.98 -37.06 -13.81
C ILE A 772 19.16 -36.90 -14.79
N THR A 773 20.37 -36.72 -14.26
CA THR A 773 21.61 -36.67 -15.04
C THR A 773 22.57 -37.70 -14.48
N VAL A 774 22.97 -38.68 -15.29
CA VAL A 774 23.89 -39.74 -14.90
C VAL A 774 25.03 -39.82 -15.90
N LYS A 775 26.25 -39.55 -15.43
CA LYS A 775 27.47 -39.67 -16.21
C LYS A 775 28.38 -40.71 -15.55
N ALA A 776 28.88 -41.66 -16.33
CA ALA A 776 29.83 -42.67 -15.88
C ALA A 776 30.79 -43.05 -17.02
N GLY A 777 31.97 -43.60 -16.70
CA GLY A 777 32.91 -44.08 -17.72
C GLY A 777 32.46 -45.37 -18.40
N GLN A 778 32.03 -46.37 -17.60
CA GLN A 778 31.69 -47.71 -18.10
C GLN A 778 30.18 -47.92 -18.18
N TYR A 779 29.46 -47.82 -17.06
CA TYR A 779 28.04 -48.16 -17.00
C TYR A 779 27.20 -47.06 -16.34
N ALA A 780 26.18 -46.56 -17.03
CA ALA A 780 25.24 -45.61 -16.45
C ALA A 780 23.79 -46.06 -16.65
N ASN A 781 23.01 -46.00 -15.58
CA ASN A 781 21.58 -46.23 -15.62
C ASN A 781 20.81 -45.09 -14.96
N GLY A 782 19.77 -44.58 -15.62
CA GLY A 782 18.84 -43.61 -15.02
C GLY A 782 18.03 -44.27 -13.90
N VAL A 783 17.16 -45.21 -14.27
CA VAL A 783 16.30 -45.93 -13.33
C VAL A 783 16.38 -47.44 -13.56
N GLU A 784 16.66 -48.20 -12.51
CA GLU A 784 16.44 -49.64 -12.45
C GLU A 784 15.30 -49.94 -11.49
N GLN A 785 14.23 -50.58 -11.96
CA GLN A 785 13.13 -50.99 -11.09
C GLN A 785 12.72 -52.44 -11.32
N ARG A 786 12.58 -53.18 -10.20
CA ARG A 786 12.11 -54.56 -10.15
C ARG A 786 10.82 -54.62 -9.34
N ARG A 787 9.73 -55.10 -9.94
CA ARG A 787 8.40 -55.14 -9.31
C ARG A 787 7.89 -53.76 -8.83
N GLY A 788 6.65 -53.72 -8.34
CA GLY A 788 5.98 -52.47 -7.96
C GLY A 788 5.45 -51.66 -9.15
N SER A 789 5.38 -50.34 -9.01
CA SER A 789 4.83 -49.43 -10.03
C SER A 789 5.74 -48.24 -10.27
N PHE A 790 5.81 -47.76 -11.51
CA PHE A 790 6.61 -46.60 -11.92
C PHE A 790 5.77 -45.58 -12.68
N ILE A 791 5.88 -44.31 -12.31
CA ILE A 791 5.31 -43.18 -13.05
C ILE A 791 6.37 -42.09 -13.19
N GLN A 792 6.60 -41.62 -14.40
CA GLN A 792 7.37 -40.40 -14.67
C GLN A 792 6.55 -39.45 -15.56
N ARG A 793 6.35 -38.22 -15.10
CA ARG A 793 5.59 -37.18 -15.80
C ARG A 793 6.41 -35.90 -15.87
N GLY A 794 6.77 -35.46 -17.06
CA GLY A 794 7.62 -34.28 -17.24
C GLY A 794 9.08 -34.52 -16.85
N GLY A 795 9.88 -33.46 -16.92
CA GLY A 795 11.30 -33.49 -16.58
C GLY A 795 12.19 -34.12 -17.65
N SER A 796 13.40 -34.52 -17.25
CA SER A 796 14.41 -35.01 -18.19
C SER A 796 15.23 -36.18 -17.65
N VAL A 797 15.72 -37.04 -18.53
CA VAL A 797 16.69 -38.11 -18.19
C VAL A 797 17.87 -38.06 -19.14
N PHE A 798 19.05 -37.71 -18.66
CA PHE A 798 20.28 -37.63 -19.43
C PHE A 798 21.27 -38.68 -18.93
N VAL A 799 21.67 -39.61 -19.79
CA VAL A 799 22.62 -40.68 -19.46
C VAL A 799 23.81 -40.63 -20.42
N THR A 800 25.03 -40.64 -19.87
CA THR A 800 26.28 -40.72 -20.64
C THR A 800 27.20 -41.78 -20.06
N ALA A 801 27.51 -42.82 -20.83
CA ALA A 801 28.48 -43.87 -20.49
C ALA A 801 28.83 -44.75 -21.70
N GLN A 802 29.89 -45.56 -21.60
CA GLN A 802 30.17 -46.60 -22.61
C GLN A 802 28.93 -47.49 -22.83
N ASP A 803 28.36 -48.01 -21.73
CA ASP A 803 27.13 -48.79 -21.67
C ASP A 803 26.06 -48.00 -20.92
N GLY A 804 25.05 -47.53 -21.64
CA GLY A 804 24.02 -46.64 -21.10
C GLY A 804 22.61 -47.20 -21.22
N CYS A 805 21.83 -47.03 -20.15
CA CYS A 805 20.40 -47.29 -20.10
C CYS A 805 19.64 -46.12 -19.46
N LEU A 806 18.48 -45.73 -19.99
CA LEU A 806 17.66 -44.69 -19.34
C LEU A 806 16.73 -45.33 -18.30
N TRP A 807 16.02 -46.38 -18.71
CA TRP A 807 15.09 -47.13 -17.87
C TRP A 807 15.25 -48.64 -18.05
N GLN A 808 15.39 -49.35 -16.94
CA GLN A 808 15.45 -50.80 -16.88
C GLN A 808 14.37 -51.33 -15.95
N PHE A 809 13.42 -52.06 -16.50
CA PHE A 809 12.24 -52.55 -15.80
C PHE A 809 12.15 -54.07 -15.85
N SER A 810 11.86 -54.68 -14.71
CA SER A 810 11.63 -56.12 -14.60
C SER A 810 10.40 -56.42 -13.75
N SER A 811 9.42 -57.10 -14.33
CA SER A 811 8.23 -57.60 -13.64
C SER A 811 7.41 -56.54 -12.90
N LEU A 812 7.32 -55.31 -13.44
CA LEU A 812 6.48 -54.27 -12.84
C LEU A 812 4.99 -54.59 -13.00
N LYS A 813 4.19 -54.06 -12.08
CA LYS A 813 2.72 -54.03 -12.21
C LYS A 813 2.27 -53.02 -13.26
N SER A 814 2.95 -51.87 -13.33
CA SER A 814 2.68 -50.81 -14.29
C SER A 814 3.90 -49.88 -14.43
N ALA A 815 4.09 -49.32 -15.62
CA ALA A 815 5.06 -48.28 -15.90
C ALA A 815 4.44 -47.24 -16.84
N GLN A 816 4.45 -45.97 -16.44
CA GLN A 816 3.98 -44.85 -17.25
C GLN A 816 5.08 -43.80 -17.38
N ILE A 817 5.37 -43.38 -18.62
CA ILE A 817 6.31 -42.30 -18.94
C ILE A 817 5.58 -41.32 -19.85
N ASP A 818 5.42 -40.07 -19.40
CA ASP A 818 4.66 -39.05 -20.13
C ASP A 818 5.41 -37.70 -20.14
N ARG A 819 5.49 -37.05 -21.30
CA ARG A 819 6.08 -35.71 -21.48
C ARG A 819 7.54 -35.59 -20.99
N VAL A 820 8.33 -36.65 -21.15
CA VAL A 820 9.74 -36.68 -20.72
C VAL A 820 10.67 -36.36 -21.88
N GLN A 821 11.71 -35.56 -21.61
CA GLN A 821 12.83 -35.36 -22.54
C GLN A 821 14.02 -36.22 -22.10
N ALA A 822 14.41 -37.20 -22.91
CA ALA A 822 15.50 -38.08 -22.57
C ALA A 822 16.61 -38.09 -23.61
N THR A 823 17.85 -38.16 -23.14
CA THR A 823 19.04 -38.23 -23.99
C THR A 823 19.95 -39.35 -23.52
N LEU A 824 20.28 -40.25 -24.44
CA LEU A 824 21.21 -41.34 -24.23
C LEU A 824 22.46 -41.12 -25.08
N ALA A 825 23.60 -40.95 -24.42
CA ALA A 825 24.90 -40.79 -25.08
C ALA A 825 25.83 -41.94 -24.74
N SER A 826 25.94 -42.91 -25.66
CA SER A 826 26.70 -44.14 -25.42
C SER A 826 27.48 -44.63 -26.64
N SER A 827 28.62 -45.27 -26.37
CA SER A 827 29.58 -45.71 -27.40
C SER A 827 29.57 -47.22 -27.66
N PHE A 828 29.02 -48.04 -26.76
CA PHE A 828 28.95 -49.50 -26.92
C PHE A 828 27.52 -50.05 -26.78
N VAL A 829 27.01 -50.30 -25.57
CA VAL A 829 25.59 -50.65 -25.36
C VAL A 829 24.76 -49.38 -25.18
N ALA A 830 23.70 -49.24 -25.96
CA ALA A 830 22.79 -48.10 -25.88
C ALA A 830 21.33 -48.55 -25.96
N GLN A 831 20.65 -48.66 -24.81
CA GLN A 831 19.26 -49.12 -24.73
C GLN A 831 18.44 -48.09 -23.96
N ALA A 832 17.49 -47.40 -24.60
CA ALA A 832 16.71 -46.38 -23.89
C ALA A 832 15.81 -47.03 -22.83
N CYS A 833 14.97 -47.98 -23.21
CA CYS A 833 14.08 -48.68 -22.30
C CYS A 833 14.24 -50.20 -22.45
N VAL A 834 14.72 -50.85 -21.39
CA VAL A 834 14.74 -52.30 -21.25
C VAL A 834 13.54 -52.69 -20.38
N SER A 835 12.68 -53.57 -20.88
CA SER A 835 11.51 -54.01 -20.12
C SER A 835 11.31 -55.52 -20.23
N GLU A 836 11.15 -56.19 -19.10
CA GLU A 836 10.80 -57.60 -19.02
C GLU A 836 9.43 -57.78 -18.33
N GLY A 837 8.53 -58.52 -18.98
CA GLY A 837 7.23 -58.90 -18.42
C GLY A 837 6.11 -57.87 -18.57
N LEU A 838 6.39 -56.67 -19.09
CA LEU A 838 5.38 -55.68 -19.49
C LEU A 838 5.84 -54.78 -20.65
N ILE A 839 4.89 -54.12 -21.29
CA ILE A 839 5.15 -52.99 -22.21
C ILE A 839 4.80 -51.70 -21.45
N PRO A 840 5.74 -50.77 -21.24
CA PRO A 840 5.47 -49.52 -20.55
C PRO A 840 4.54 -48.63 -21.37
N GLN A 841 3.65 -47.90 -20.69
CA GLN A 841 2.91 -46.82 -21.33
C GLN A 841 3.86 -45.64 -21.53
N PHE A 842 4.03 -45.18 -22.78
CA PHE A 842 4.98 -44.16 -23.15
C PHE A 842 4.31 -43.12 -24.06
N SER A 843 4.16 -41.89 -23.59
CA SER A 843 3.39 -40.85 -24.31
C SER A 843 4.09 -39.50 -24.38
N ASN A 844 3.87 -38.78 -25.48
CA ASN A 844 4.21 -37.36 -25.64
C ASN A 844 5.66 -36.99 -25.29
N SER A 845 6.59 -37.92 -25.47
CA SER A 845 7.97 -37.80 -24.99
C SER A 845 8.96 -37.73 -26.15
N VAL A 846 10.15 -37.19 -25.87
CA VAL A 846 11.22 -37.02 -26.86
C VAL A 846 12.45 -37.77 -26.39
N LEU A 847 12.92 -38.74 -27.17
CA LEU A 847 14.12 -39.52 -26.90
C LEU A 847 15.15 -39.23 -27.97
N PHE A 848 16.34 -38.84 -27.51
CA PHE A 848 17.46 -38.49 -28.35
C PHE A 848 18.63 -39.43 -28.09
N PHE A 849 19.17 -40.03 -29.14
CA PHE A 849 20.42 -40.77 -29.07
C PHE A 849 21.57 -39.94 -29.63
N LYS A 850 22.65 -39.82 -28.85
CA LYS A 850 23.88 -39.11 -29.24
C LYS A 850 25.10 -39.97 -28.96
N GLY A 851 25.44 -40.87 -29.88
CA GLY A 851 26.59 -41.75 -29.67
C GLY A 851 27.01 -42.52 -30.90
N SER A 852 28.00 -43.39 -30.73
CA SER A 852 28.58 -44.23 -31.79
C SER A 852 28.21 -45.71 -31.67
N SER A 853 27.29 -46.06 -30.75
CA SER A 853 26.84 -47.44 -30.58
C SER A 853 26.23 -47.99 -31.89
N PRO A 854 26.73 -49.14 -32.40
CA PRO A 854 26.23 -49.73 -33.64
C PRO A 854 24.85 -50.39 -33.50
N ARG A 855 24.31 -50.48 -32.28
CA ARG A 855 23.02 -51.12 -31.97
C ARG A 855 22.28 -50.34 -30.89
N SER A 856 22.05 -49.04 -31.14
CA SER A 856 21.19 -48.23 -30.27
C SER A 856 19.72 -48.58 -30.49
N SER A 857 19.01 -48.92 -29.40
CA SER A 857 17.59 -49.26 -29.46
C SER A 857 16.74 -48.44 -28.50
N VAL A 858 15.53 -48.08 -28.95
CA VAL A 858 14.54 -47.41 -28.09
C VAL A 858 13.99 -48.41 -27.08
N PHE A 859 13.37 -49.50 -27.56
CA PHE A 859 12.82 -50.55 -26.70
C PHE A 859 13.57 -51.86 -26.85
N THR A 860 13.91 -52.49 -25.73
CA THR A 860 14.54 -53.82 -25.68
C THR A 860 13.71 -54.73 -24.79
N PHE A 861 13.24 -55.84 -25.34
CA PHE A 861 12.49 -56.86 -24.59
C PHE A 861 13.29 -58.18 -24.59
N PRO A 862 14.02 -58.49 -23.51
CA PRO A 862 14.89 -59.67 -23.46
C PRO A 862 14.15 -61.00 -23.66
N ASN A 863 12.88 -61.08 -23.25
CA ASN A 863 12.06 -62.29 -23.32
C ASN A 863 10.79 -62.03 -24.14
N VAL A 864 10.93 -62.12 -25.47
CA VAL A 864 9.90 -61.79 -26.46
C VAL A 864 8.65 -62.65 -26.31
N ASP A 865 8.82 -63.96 -26.08
CA ASP A 865 7.71 -64.90 -25.93
C ASP A 865 6.85 -64.61 -24.70
N ALA A 866 7.43 -64.20 -23.58
CA ALA A 866 6.67 -63.86 -22.37
C ALA A 866 6.04 -62.45 -22.46
N SER A 867 6.72 -61.51 -23.13
CA SER A 867 6.30 -60.10 -23.20
C SER A 867 5.27 -59.86 -24.30
N LEU A 868 5.36 -60.57 -25.43
CA LEU A 868 4.41 -60.47 -26.55
C LEU A 868 3.26 -61.50 -26.45
N LYS A 869 3.39 -62.67 -25.79
CA LYS A 869 2.22 -63.61 -25.65
C LYS A 869 1.14 -63.09 -24.70
N ASN A 870 1.48 -62.19 -23.79
CA ASN A 870 0.52 -61.52 -22.90
C ASN A 870 -0.10 -60.25 -23.54
N LEU A 871 0.13 -60.02 -24.83
CA LEU A 871 -0.54 -58.97 -25.60
C LEU A 871 -2.05 -59.28 -25.70
N GLY A 872 -2.83 -58.71 -24.78
CA GLY A 872 -4.10 -58.11 -25.17
C GLY A 872 -3.87 -57.01 -26.23
N PRO A 873 -4.89 -56.24 -26.65
CA PRO A 873 -4.66 -55.19 -27.64
C PRO A 873 -3.70 -54.13 -27.05
N ALA A 874 -2.40 -54.20 -27.33
CA ALA A 874 -1.39 -53.21 -26.93
C ALA A 874 -1.48 -51.90 -27.72
N LYS A 875 -2.63 -51.64 -28.32
CA LYS A 875 -2.96 -50.32 -28.85
C LYS A 875 -2.96 -49.31 -27.71
N ASP A 876 -2.59 -48.08 -28.05
CA ASP A 876 -2.59 -46.95 -27.13
C ASP A 876 -1.59 -47.08 -25.97
N THR A 877 -0.52 -47.88 -26.16
CA THR A 877 0.56 -48.04 -25.16
C THR A 877 1.75 -47.13 -25.43
N VAL A 878 2.15 -46.94 -26.69
CA VAL A 878 3.27 -46.07 -27.07
C VAL A 878 2.82 -45.13 -28.19
N PHE A 879 2.58 -43.85 -27.87
CA PHE A 879 1.96 -42.89 -28.81
C PHE A 879 2.44 -41.43 -28.63
N GLY A 880 2.40 -40.64 -29.70
CA GLY A 880 2.76 -39.22 -29.66
C GLY A 880 4.24 -38.92 -29.35
N ASN A 881 5.15 -39.88 -29.49
CA ASN A 881 6.57 -39.71 -29.15
C ASN A 881 7.44 -39.34 -30.37
N TYR A 882 8.61 -38.76 -30.09
CA TYR A 882 9.67 -38.51 -31.08
C TYR A 882 10.92 -39.30 -30.71
N PHE A 883 11.39 -40.15 -31.62
CA PHE A 883 12.61 -40.95 -31.46
C PHE A 883 13.67 -40.49 -32.47
N ILE A 884 14.78 -39.96 -31.99
CA ILE A 884 15.77 -39.27 -32.83
C ILE A 884 17.14 -39.96 -32.68
N GLY A 885 17.74 -40.33 -33.81
CA GLY A 885 19.11 -40.87 -33.90
C GLY A 885 19.29 -42.35 -33.53
N PHE A 886 18.22 -43.06 -33.12
CA PHE A 886 18.32 -44.49 -32.77
C PHE A 886 18.38 -45.39 -34.01
N THR A 887 19.24 -46.43 -33.97
CA THR A 887 19.37 -47.40 -35.08
C THR A 887 18.22 -48.41 -35.16
N SER A 888 17.47 -48.60 -34.06
CA SER A 888 16.29 -49.46 -34.03
C SER A 888 15.24 -48.96 -33.02
N LEU A 889 13.97 -49.09 -33.37
CA LEU A 889 12.86 -48.86 -32.43
C LEU A 889 12.70 -50.02 -31.45
N LEU A 890 12.97 -51.24 -31.92
CA LEU A 890 12.73 -52.46 -31.18
C LEU A 890 13.88 -53.43 -31.38
N ASN A 891 14.55 -53.79 -30.29
CA ASN A 891 15.57 -54.84 -30.27
C ASN A 891 15.02 -56.12 -29.63
N THR A 892 14.83 -57.14 -30.46
CA THR A 892 14.44 -58.48 -30.05
C THR A 892 15.21 -59.51 -30.87
N ALA A 893 15.39 -60.74 -30.34
CA ALA A 893 16.26 -61.75 -30.95
C ALA A 893 15.92 -62.11 -32.42
N ASN A 894 14.69 -61.86 -32.89
CA ASN A 894 14.22 -62.26 -34.23
C ASN A 894 13.27 -61.26 -34.93
N LEU A 895 13.09 -60.04 -34.41
CA LEU A 895 12.13 -59.07 -34.97
C LEU A 895 12.69 -57.64 -34.95
N THR A 896 12.84 -57.07 -36.14
CA THR A 896 13.06 -55.64 -36.37
C THR A 896 11.75 -55.04 -36.87
N MET A 897 11.32 -53.91 -36.33
CA MET A 897 10.10 -53.21 -36.78
C MET A 897 10.45 -51.87 -37.43
N ASP A 898 9.85 -51.59 -38.59
CA ASP A 898 9.81 -50.24 -39.15
C ASP A 898 8.77 -49.38 -38.40
N ILE A 899 8.83 -48.05 -38.56
CA ILE A 899 7.92 -47.12 -37.87
C ILE A 899 6.44 -47.35 -38.20
N LYS A 900 6.12 -47.80 -39.42
CA LYS A 900 4.75 -48.10 -39.83
C LYS A 900 4.18 -49.29 -39.05
N THR A 901 4.95 -50.36 -38.96
CA THR A 901 4.60 -51.58 -38.21
C THR A 901 4.56 -51.28 -36.71
N PHE A 902 5.50 -50.48 -36.22
CA PHE A 902 5.53 -50.05 -34.82
C PHE A 902 4.27 -49.26 -34.44
N ASN A 903 3.91 -48.23 -35.21
CA ASN A 903 2.71 -47.42 -34.95
C ASN A 903 1.41 -48.23 -35.06
N ARG A 904 1.30 -49.14 -36.04
CA ARG A 904 0.13 -50.03 -36.15
C ARG A 904 -0.04 -50.96 -34.93
N THR A 905 1.07 -51.28 -34.26
CA THR A 905 1.11 -52.22 -33.14
C THR A 905 0.85 -51.51 -31.80
N PHE A 906 1.46 -50.34 -31.57
CA PHE A 906 1.49 -49.71 -30.25
C PHE A 906 0.81 -48.34 -30.14
N ALA A 907 0.68 -47.60 -31.24
CA ALA A 907 0.17 -46.23 -31.22
C ALA A 907 -1.36 -46.16 -31.28
N ALA A 908 -1.92 -45.05 -30.81
CA ALA A 908 -3.31 -44.73 -31.05
C ALA A 908 -3.50 -44.23 -32.50
N PRO A 909 -4.65 -44.49 -33.16
CA PRO A 909 -4.86 -44.13 -34.56
C PRO A 909 -4.70 -42.63 -34.87
N ASP A 910 -4.93 -41.77 -33.89
CA ASP A 910 -4.90 -40.30 -33.99
C ASP A 910 -3.58 -39.67 -33.53
N THR A 911 -2.71 -40.42 -32.86
CA THR A 911 -1.45 -39.90 -32.26
C THR A 911 -0.24 -40.81 -32.56
N PRO A 912 0.26 -40.84 -33.81
CA PRO A 912 1.39 -41.69 -34.19
C PRO A 912 2.70 -41.25 -33.51
N ASN A 913 3.68 -42.15 -33.44
CA ASN A 913 5.06 -41.81 -33.11
C ASN A 913 5.84 -41.40 -34.37
N PHE A 914 6.88 -40.59 -34.16
CA PHE A 914 7.74 -40.05 -35.21
C PHE A 914 9.19 -40.49 -35.02
N ILE A 915 9.90 -40.66 -36.14
CA ILE A 915 11.34 -40.95 -36.17
C ILE A 915 12.09 -39.92 -36.99
N ASP A 916 13.29 -39.58 -36.56
CA ASP A 916 14.27 -38.86 -37.37
C ASP A 916 15.63 -39.56 -37.27
N GLU A 917 16.27 -39.79 -38.42
CA GLU A 917 17.59 -40.42 -38.50
C GLU A 917 18.72 -39.42 -38.21
N VAL A 918 18.45 -38.11 -38.36
CA VAL A 918 19.42 -37.05 -38.11
C VAL A 918 19.10 -36.37 -36.76
N PRO A 919 20.06 -36.36 -35.82
CA PRO A 919 19.93 -35.62 -34.57
C PRO A 919 19.80 -34.10 -34.72
#